data_AF-A0A1X0IPS2-F1
#
_entry.id   AF-A0A1X0IPS2-F1
#
_cell.length_a   1.000
_cell.length_b   1.000
_cell.length_c   1.000
_cell.angle_alpha   90.00
_cell.angle_beta   90.00
_cell.angle_gamma   90.00
#
_symmetry.space_group_name_H-M   'P 1'
#
loop_
_entity.id
_entity.type
_entity.pdbx_description
1 polymer ?
#
loop_
_entity_poly.entity_id
_entity_poly.type
_entity_poly.pdbx_seq_one_letter_code
_entity_poly.pdbx_strand_id
1 'polypeptide(L)'
;MISTAMSTITDGRPDLRRPFWLRALPVEFGGLGVPKPDARVLAWLGASAITLGVGAALASTPATAAADATGSAGGKGPSTSSASSPTGATKSTGQHGPKTRLKSPSGSAASKSSSARVATPAGAVTEPAADQVDTTVKSTVKAKSTLPKAAAAMPTPDAVVNFFFGNGTAEHPNGGIIVGNGYSWTVDTCTGGKVCRGGNGGAFGNGGNGFNGGNGGAAGWFGNGGAGGDGIAAVNAGRGGKGGSGGMIAGNGGAGGQGADIVSAGATGGAGGSAGLFGVGGQGGDGGQAADSVIAGGTGGTGGRGGAGGLLAGNGGAGGAGGAAIPEAGTGGVGGHGGNTGLMSIYGTGGKGGVGGDAATGGRGGAGGNGGALAIFANGGDGGAGGNSPDQGDGVYLGGRGGDGGTGGLWAGNGGDGGVGGHGGGNGGDGGNVGLLSVVGAGGGGGDGGVGQSGTPGSNGVINRIDGLDGAPGEKGGSGGNGGNGSLIFGAGGDGGSGGSGGTGGSGGKGYNVTSAESVSVGDGVPGGAGGTGGRGGDGGAAGGSGGVGRYFFVFASNGSAGAAGAGGAGGAGGLGGWGGSSTDTTATGGSGGTGGQGGAGGDGGAATAINPAGEGGIGGVGGNGGAGGYGYGTGGAAGTGGRGGDGGSGGAGSTTQDGADGGAGGAGGTGGTGGNTVENGTAAVGGGGGDGGNGGAGGPNGGTGGDFGQGGQGGEAGQDGPRADSGPNGTAGQPGTPSAAAASASAARLTAAAPTAFASASAQPTLQSLWSGLVDRLNYIFFNSSPTFSNETDPQDQATGAINGRLDGVSHNGYKVTYSIGTGPKYGELTNFDPETGTYTYTPNSALVTPGVTDSFTIVADNGAGAQLSGPLGLVQVTLHQLAIALGLAKPDTVEETFTVKVLGDGVYGLTSNSEYAIVNQSYENCTLNATGAAIAQATGGRERPTEIDMVRLAQATNSVVRPGAKMYLDENTADGVAVKDAVALMAKEFGLTANTTHYDDSPDAMGDLQANLAYGNATMVTVSASLMWNAIPNSSESANPNYTDLDHEIVVIAVDLKRGVVTVNDSSATNAQDEPMGAGMEVSLAAFLSSWKTSKYELTVVNASLG
;
A
#
# COMPACT_ATOMS: atom_id res chain seq x y z
N MET A 1 -57.63 26.47 34.29
CA MET A 1 -58.53 27.63 34.43
C MET A 1 -58.46 28.45 33.15
N ILE A 2 -59.57 29.08 32.71
CA ILE A 2 -59.65 30.32 31.88
C ILE A 2 -58.82 30.32 30.56
N SER A 3 -59.40 30.20 29.34
CA SER A 3 -60.12 31.24 28.52
C SER A 3 -59.17 32.36 28.01
N THR A 4 -59.26 33.00 26.83
CA THR A 4 -60.13 33.03 25.60
C THR A 4 -59.32 33.76 24.48
N ALA A 5 -59.64 33.88 23.17
CA ALA A 5 -60.75 33.49 22.28
C ALA A 5 -60.19 33.30 20.83
N MET A 6 -60.69 32.39 19.99
CA MET A 6 -61.74 32.53 18.95
C MET A 6 -61.45 33.39 17.70
N SER A 7 -61.73 32.79 16.53
CA SER A 7 -62.00 33.43 15.23
C SER A 7 -63.51 33.52 14.99
N THR A 8 -63.96 34.22 13.94
CA THR A 8 -65.38 34.32 13.56
C THR A 8 -65.65 34.23 12.05
N ILE A 9 -66.42 33.18 11.67
CA ILE A 9 -67.62 33.24 10.79
C ILE A 9 -67.33 33.45 9.26
N THR A 10 -67.92 32.70 8.31
CA THR A 10 -69.29 32.10 8.22
C THR A 10 -69.30 30.67 7.62
N ASP A 11 -70.39 29.91 7.88
CA ASP A 11 -70.70 28.54 7.37
C ASP A 11 -71.63 28.56 6.13
N GLY A 12 -71.73 27.43 5.38
CA GLY A 12 -72.50 27.29 4.12
C GLY A 12 -72.71 25.83 3.66
N ARG A 13 -73.47 25.04 4.43
CA ARG A 13 -73.88 23.62 4.23
C ARG A 13 -74.79 23.39 2.98
N PRO A 14 -75.29 22.15 2.65
CA PRO A 14 -75.13 20.82 3.27
C PRO A 14 -74.96 19.57 2.33
N ASP A 15 -74.78 18.41 2.98
CA ASP A 15 -75.25 17.03 2.66
C ASP A 15 -75.13 16.32 1.28
N LEU A 16 -74.35 15.23 1.29
CA LEU A 16 -74.74 13.82 1.09
C LEU A 16 -75.79 13.38 0.00
N ARG A 17 -75.28 12.51 -0.89
CA ARG A 17 -75.91 11.35 -1.62
C ARG A 17 -76.52 11.53 -3.04
N ARG A 18 -76.13 10.55 -3.87
CA ARG A 18 -76.62 10.08 -5.19
C ARG A 18 -78.11 9.65 -5.15
N PRO A 19 -78.91 9.50 -6.26
CA PRO A 19 -78.56 8.68 -7.45
C PRO A 19 -79.21 8.97 -8.85
N PHE A 20 -78.89 8.09 -9.82
CA PHE A 20 -79.56 7.79 -11.13
C PHE A 20 -79.35 8.75 -12.33
N TRP A 21 -79.42 8.34 -13.63
CA TRP A 21 -79.76 7.06 -14.33
C TRP A 21 -79.14 6.99 -15.77
N LEU A 22 -78.95 5.78 -16.34
CA LEU A 22 -78.78 5.41 -17.80
C LEU A 22 -77.59 6.01 -18.61
N ARG A 23 -77.03 5.44 -19.72
CA ARG A 23 -76.87 4.10 -20.38
C ARG A 23 -75.87 4.30 -21.59
N ALA A 24 -75.38 3.38 -22.45
CA ALA A 24 -75.49 1.94 -22.75
C ALA A 24 -74.18 1.42 -23.46
N LEU A 25 -74.22 0.29 -24.20
CA LEU A 25 -73.11 -0.39 -24.94
C LEU A 25 -73.65 -1.03 -26.27
N PRO A 26 -72.86 -1.67 -27.19
CA PRO A 26 -71.91 -2.81 -27.00
C PRO A 26 -70.44 -2.42 -26.68
N VAL A 27 -69.47 -3.27 -26.30
CA VAL A 27 -69.28 -4.77 -26.22
C VAL A 27 -68.82 -5.50 -27.51
N GLU A 28 -67.54 -5.88 -27.55
CA GLU A 28 -66.89 -6.99 -28.30
C GLU A 28 -65.43 -7.16 -27.78
N PHE A 29 -64.51 -7.89 -28.42
CA PHE A 29 -64.14 -9.29 -28.07
C PHE A 29 -62.60 -9.44 -27.88
N GLY A 30 -62.07 -10.62 -27.51
CA GLY A 30 -60.61 -10.81 -27.29
C GLY A 30 -60.09 -12.27 -27.18
N GLY A 31 -58.78 -12.44 -26.91
CA GLY A 31 -58.08 -13.75 -26.78
C GLY A 31 -56.60 -13.63 -26.29
N LEU A 32 -55.99 -14.75 -25.87
CA LEU A 32 -54.67 -14.86 -25.20
C LEU A 32 -53.77 -15.96 -25.82
N GLY A 33 -52.44 -15.88 -25.66
CA GLY A 33 -51.49 -16.95 -26.05
C GLY A 33 -50.01 -16.62 -25.74
N VAL A 34 -49.19 -17.63 -25.41
CA VAL A 34 -47.78 -17.50 -24.92
C VAL A 34 -46.96 -18.72 -25.34
N PRO A 35 -45.76 -18.55 -25.94
CA PRO A 35 -44.56 -19.22 -25.38
C PRO A 35 -43.19 -18.51 -25.59
N LYS A 36 -42.16 -19.04 -24.92
CA LYS A 36 -40.70 -19.04 -25.21
C LYS A 36 -40.28 -20.54 -25.35
N PRO A 37 -39.07 -20.96 -25.78
CA PRO A 37 -37.88 -20.22 -26.26
C PRO A 37 -37.18 -20.83 -27.53
N ASP A 38 -35.95 -20.36 -27.79
CA ASP A 38 -34.76 -21.08 -28.32
C ASP A 38 -34.45 -21.42 -29.80
N ALA A 39 -33.15 -21.23 -30.08
CA ALA A 39 -32.24 -21.95 -30.97
C ALA A 39 -31.98 -21.49 -32.44
N ARG A 40 -30.69 -21.54 -32.80
CA ARG A 40 -30.03 -21.56 -34.14
C ARG A 40 -29.83 -20.24 -34.90
N VAL A 41 -28.63 -19.68 -34.77
CA VAL A 41 -27.89 -19.03 -35.88
C VAL A 41 -26.46 -19.58 -35.89
N LEU A 42 -26.02 -20.11 -37.04
CA LEU A 42 -24.67 -20.66 -37.31
C LEU A 42 -24.51 -20.75 -38.85
N ALA A 43 -23.29 -20.74 -39.39
CA ALA A 43 -22.92 -20.40 -40.79
C ALA A 43 -23.14 -18.89 -41.09
N TRP A 44 -22.17 -18.03 -41.45
CA TRP A 44 -20.79 -18.10 -42.00
C TRP A 44 -20.66 -18.21 -43.55
N LEU A 45 -19.89 -17.27 -44.12
CA LEU A 45 -19.29 -17.14 -45.47
C LEU A 45 -20.15 -16.80 -46.72
N GLY A 46 -19.50 -16.05 -47.65
CA GLY A 46 -20.00 -15.61 -48.97
C GLY A 46 -19.81 -14.11 -49.23
N ALA A 47 -18.62 -13.48 -49.22
CA ALA A 47 -17.33 -13.76 -49.86
C ALA A 47 -17.16 -13.19 -51.30
N SER A 48 -15.98 -12.60 -51.56
CA SER A 48 -15.44 -12.05 -52.83
C SER A 48 -15.72 -10.56 -53.16
N ALA A 49 -14.81 -9.77 -53.77
CA ALA A 49 -13.36 -9.55 -53.55
C ALA A 49 -12.82 -8.41 -54.47
N ILE A 50 -11.57 -7.97 -54.22
CA ILE A 50 -10.68 -7.16 -55.08
C ILE A 50 -10.99 -5.65 -55.24
N THR A 51 -10.33 -4.83 -54.43
CA THR A 51 -9.47 -3.72 -54.90
C THR A 51 -8.41 -3.37 -53.83
N LEU A 52 -7.26 -2.81 -54.26
CA LEU A 52 -6.07 -2.53 -53.43
C LEU A 52 -6.25 -1.25 -52.57
N GLY A 53 -5.48 -0.93 -51.51
CA GLY A 53 -4.34 -1.60 -50.84
C GLY A 53 -3.32 -0.55 -50.28
N VAL A 54 -2.59 -0.86 -49.18
CA VAL A 54 -1.56 -0.01 -48.50
C VAL A 54 -2.14 1.21 -47.74
N GLY A 55 -1.64 1.71 -46.60
CA GLY A 55 -0.48 1.38 -45.73
C GLY A 55 -0.50 2.17 -44.38
N ALA A 56 0.56 2.13 -43.57
CA ALA A 56 0.51 2.44 -42.12
C ALA A 56 1.29 3.69 -41.58
N ALA A 57 0.89 4.05 -40.34
CA ALA A 57 1.52 4.78 -39.21
C ALA A 57 2.81 5.63 -39.35
N LEU A 58 2.93 6.71 -38.55
CA LEU A 58 4.02 6.99 -37.57
C LEU A 58 3.80 8.34 -36.81
N ALA A 59 4.62 8.67 -35.79
CA ALA A 59 4.29 9.60 -34.68
C ALA A 59 5.51 10.38 -34.07
N SER A 60 5.39 10.91 -32.83
CA SER A 60 6.36 11.71 -31.99
C SER A 60 6.34 13.25 -32.25
N THR A 61 6.87 14.21 -31.44
CA THR A 61 7.22 14.44 -30.00
C THR A 61 7.34 15.99 -29.80
N PRO A 62 7.65 16.60 -28.62
CA PRO A 62 7.82 16.11 -27.24
C PRO A 62 6.73 16.64 -26.26
N ALA A 63 6.33 15.98 -25.17
CA ALA A 63 7.05 15.27 -24.09
C ALA A 63 7.49 16.18 -22.92
N THR A 64 6.56 16.49 -22.02
CA THR A 64 6.84 16.88 -20.62
C THR A 64 6.95 15.62 -19.77
N ALA A 65 8.09 15.40 -19.10
CA ALA A 65 8.25 14.25 -18.22
C ALA A 65 7.39 14.40 -16.95
N ALA A 66 6.46 13.48 -16.74
CA ALA A 66 5.94 13.11 -15.42
C ALA A 66 6.70 11.84 -14.98
N ALA A 67 7.13 11.81 -13.73
CA ALA A 67 7.65 10.60 -13.09
C ALA A 67 6.51 9.90 -12.33
N ASP A 68 6.58 8.58 -12.22
CA ASP A 68 5.45 7.76 -11.79
C ASP A 68 5.19 7.80 -10.28
N ALA A 69 3.98 7.42 -9.88
CA ALA A 69 3.52 7.38 -8.49
C ALA A 69 2.98 5.98 -8.16
N THR A 70 3.81 5.16 -7.53
CA THR A 70 3.44 3.80 -7.13
C THR A 70 2.52 3.79 -5.91
N GLY A 71 1.42 3.04 -6.01
CA GLY A 71 0.49 2.79 -4.90
C GLY A 71 -0.77 3.67 -4.91
N SER A 72 -1.92 3.04 -5.14
CA SER A 72 -3.24 3.64 -4.87
C SER A 72 -4.23 2.54 -4.52
N ALA A 73 -4.79 2.60 -3.32
CA ALA A 73 -5.80 1.65 -2.84
C ALA A 73 -7.16 1.87 -3.52
N GLY A 74 -7.91 0.79 -3.72
CA GLY A 74 -9.21 0.83 -4.41
C GLY A 74 -10.36 1.29 -3.51
N GLY A 75 -11.21 2.19 -4.04
CA GLY A 75 -12.45 2.61 -3.37
C GLY A 75 -13.66 1.74 -3.70
N LYS A 76 -14.59 1.58 -2.75
CA LYS A 76 -15.94 1.03 -2.95
C LYS A 76 -17.00 1.94 -2.33
N GLY A 77 -18.15 2.04 -2.99
CA GLY A 77 -19.30 2.86 -2.56
C GLY A 77 -20.28 2.11 -1.63
N PRO A 78 -21.28 2.83 -1.07
CA PRO A 78 -22.14 2.30 -0.02
C PRO A 78 -23.29 1.42 -0.53
N SER A 79 -23.74 0.47 0.31
CA SER A 79 -24.89 -0.41 0.03
C SER A 79 -25.81 -0.52 1.26
N THR A 80 -27.09 -0.14 1.11
CA THR A 80 -28.07 -0.10 2.20
C THR A 80 -29.14 -1.19 2.04
N SER A 81 -29.42 -1.94 3.11
CA SER A 81 -30.51 -2.93 3.20
C SER A 81 -30.89 -3.11 4.68
N SER A 82 -32.02 -2.64 5.21
CA SER A 82 -33.45 -2.88 4.89
C SER A 82 -34.09 -3.71 6.01
N ALA A 83 -34.61 -3.05 7.05
CA ALA A 83 -35.18 -3.71 8.23
C ALA A 83 -36.65 -4.13 8.03
N SER A 84 -37.03 -5.25 8.66
CA SER A 84 -38.40 -5.79 8.66
C SER A 84 -38.90 -6.12 10.07
N SER A 85 -39.77 -5.28 10.62
CA SER A 85 -40.51 -5.50 11.88
C SER A 85 -41.81 -6.30 11.60
N PRO A 86 -42.74 -6.52 12.58
CA PRO A 86 -42.67 -6.35 14.04
C PRO A 86 -43.16 -7.63 14.80
N THR A 87 -43.08 -7.75 16.12
CA THR A 87 -44.08 -7.26 17.10
C THR A 87 -43.81 -7.93 18.46
N GLY A 88 -44.24 -7.31 19.58
CA GLY A 88 -44.31 -7.98 20.89
C GLY A 88 -43.82 -7.12 22.04
N ALA A 89 -44.72 -6.70 22.92
CA ALA A 89 -44.37 -5.91 24.10
C ALA A 89 -44.70 -6.68 25.39
N THR A 90 -43.89 -6.54 26.44
CA THR A 90 -44.36 -6.18 27.80
C THR A 90 -43.20 -5.80 28.72
N LYS A 91 -43.53 -5.32 29.93
CA LYS A 91 -42.61 -4.63 30.86
C LYS A 91 -42.36 -5.45 32.13
N SER A 92 -41.13 -5.41 32.66
CA SER A 92 -40.80 -5.55 34.09
C SER A 92 -39.39 -4.94 34.29
N THR A 93 -39.11 -3.96 35.16
CA THR A 93 -39.04 -4.00 36.64
C THR A 93 -38.28 -5.21 37.21
N GLY A 94 -37.26 -5.07 38.07
CA GLY A 94 -36.58 -3.89 38.63
C GLY A 94 -35.90 -4.24 39.97
N GLN A 95 -35.13 -3.30 40.56
CA GLN A 95 -34.38 -3.42 41.83
C GLN A 95 -33.12 -4.32 41.73
N HIS A 96 -31.88 -3.85 41.92
CA HIS A 96 -31.23 -3.20 43.08
C HIS A 96 -30.73 -4.17 44.18
N GLY A 97 -29.42 -4.47 44.15
CA GLY A 97 -28.62 -5.01 45.27
C GLY A 97 -27.18 -4.44 45.20
N PRO A 98 -26.49 -4.07 46.32
CA PRO A 98 -25.46 -3.03 46.22
C PRO A 98 -24.09 -3.30 46.91
N LYS A 99 -23.17 -2.33 46.73
CA LYS A 99 -21.87 -2.05 47.42
C LYS A 99 -20.63 -2.68 46.72
N THR A 100 -19.43 -2.10 46.82
CA THR A 100 -18.94 -1.04 47.73
C THR A 100 -18.06 0.01 47.03
N ARG A 101 -17.91 1.21 47.61
CA ARG A 101 -17.10 2.33 47.09
C ARG A 101 -15.86 2.59 47.95
N LEU A 102 -14.70 2.79 47.32
CA LEU A 102 -13.54 3.50 47.89
C LEU A 102 -13.33 4.85 47.16
N LYS A 103 -12.50 5.74 47.73
CA LYS A 103 -12.55 7.19 47.44
C LYS A 103 -11.15 7.82 47.31
N SER A 104 -11.03 8.75 46.36
CA SER A 104 -9.84 9.52 45.96
C SER A 104 -9.18 10.36 47.08
N PRO A 105 -8.00 10.94 46.79
CA PRO A 105 -8.00 12.40 46.57
C PRO A 105 -7.24 12.85 45.30
N SER A 106 -7.28 14.16 45.02
CA SER A 106 -6.80 14.83 43.81
C SER A 106 -5.82 15.99 44.11
N GLY A 107 -5.04 16.41 43.11
CA GLY A 107 -4.28 17.66 43.09
C GLY A 107 -3.65 17.84 41.70
N SER A 108 -3.99 18.83 40.85
CA SER A 108 -4.13 20.29 40.97
C SER A 108 -2.85 21.06 40.61
N ALA A 109 -3.00 22.13 39.82
CA ALA A 109 -1.92 22.80 39.09
C ALA A 109 -1.18 23.89 39.88
N ALA A 110 -0.01 24.30 39.37
CA ALA A 110 0.71 25.51 39.77
C ALA A 110 1.35 26.19 38.54
N SER A 111 1.60 27.51 38.60
CA SER A 111 2.17 28.26 37.45
C SER A 111 3.12 29.38 37.89
N LYS A 112 4.14 29.64 37.05
CA LYS A 112 4.90 30.91 36.89
C LYS A 112 5.58 31.52 38.14
N SER A 113 6.91 31.71 38.07
CA SER A 113 7.48 33.07 37.85
C SER A 113 9.01 33.11 37.67
N SER A 114 9.45 33.80 36.60
CA SER A 114 10.67 34.63 36.46
C SER A 114 11.98 34.37 37.23
N SER A 115 13.09 34.28 36.48
CA SER A 115 14.26 35.16 36.69
C SER A 115 15.22 35.23 35.47
N ALA A 116 16.11 36.23 35.51
CA ALA A 116 16.80 36.87 34.39
C ALA A 116 17.78 36.03 33.51
N ARG A 117 17.69 36.35 32.21
CA ARG A 117 18.63 36.15 31.09
C ARG A 117 20.13 36.35 31.40
N VAL A 118 20.95 35.36 31.04
CA VAL A 118 22.37 35.50 30.60
C VAL A 118 22.54 34.65 29.32
N ALA A 119 23.53 34.95 28.47
CA ALA A 119 23.71 34.28 27.17
C ALA A 119 25.19 34.08 26.77
N THR A 120 25.41 33.16 25.83
CA THR A 120 26.70 32.74 25.22
C THR A 120 27.59 31.83 26.11
N PRO A 121 28.46 31.00 25.51
CA PRO A 121 28.19 30.10 24.38
C PRO A 121 28.64 28.64 24.67
N ALA A 122 28.48 27.73 23.71
CA ALA A 122 28.85 26.32 23.85
C ALA A 122 30.37 26.09 24.01
N GLY A 123 30.74 25.11 24.83
CA GLY A 123 32.11 24.59 24.97
C GLY A 123 32.12 23.08 24.74
N ALA A 124 33.18 22.58 24.09
CA ALA A 124 33.34 21.16 23.77
C ALA A 124 34.34 20.47 24.71
N VAL A 125 34.07 19.20 25.02
CA VAL A 125 34.95 18.23 25.70
C VAL A 125 34.69 16.86 25.05
N THR A 126 35.54 16.33 24.17
CA THR A 126 36.85 15.67 24.37
C THR A 126 36.76 14.29 25.02
N GLU A 127 36.95 13.25 24.20
CA GLU A 127 37.26 11.88 24.63
C GLU A 127 38.79 11.65 24.70
N PRO A 128 39.28 10.66 25.48
CA PRO A 128 40.71 10.38 25.65
C PRO A 128 41.29 9.43 24.57
N ALA A 129 42.63 9.31 24.52
CA ALA A 129 43.32 8.48 23.52
C ALA A 129 44.48 7.65 24.11
N ALA A 130 44.57 6.38 23.67
CA ALA A 130 45.71 5.44 23.70
C ALA A 130 45.33 4.25 22.78
N ASP A 131 46.22 3.51 22.10
CA ASP A 131 47.68 3.54 22.06
C ASP A 131 48.21 3.14 20.65
N GLN A 132 49.39 3.60 20.23
CA GLN A 132 50.03 3.26 18.94
C GLN A 132 51.57 3.35 19.00
N VAL A 133 52.26 2.20 19.01
CA VAL A 133 53.73 2.03 19.03
C VAL A 133 54.04 0.62 18.46
N ASP A 134 55.05 0.31 17.62
CA ASP A 134 55.91 1.07 16.69
C ASP A 134 56.65 0.07 15.75
N THR A 135 57.30 0.58 14.70
CA THR A 135 58.45 0.05 13.91
C THR A 135 58.19 -0.72 12.60
N THR A 136 59.07 -0.63 11.57
CA THR A 136 59.86 0.49 10.98
C THR A 136 60.60 -0.01 9.73
N VAL A 137 60.50 0.66 8.57
CA VAL A 137 61.56 0.63 7.53
C VAL A 137 61.75 1.99 6.82
N LYS A 138 62.77 2.73 7.26
CA LYS A 138 63.67 3.63 6.51
C LYS A 138 63.08 4.61 5.46
N SER A 139 63.13 5.90 5.80
CA SER A 139 63.26 7.00 4.81
C SER A 139 64.71 7.15 4.33
N THR A 140 64.91 7.60 3.08
CA THR A 140 66.24 7.95 2.55
C THR A 140 66.27 9.36 1.95
N VAL A 141 67.15 10.21 2.49
CA VAL A 141 67.71 11.50 1.99
C VAL A 141 66.90 12.30 0.95
N LYS A 142 66.48 13.50 1.37
CA LYS A 142 65.84 14.57 0.60
C LYS A 142 66.71 15.08 -0.58
N ALA A 143 66.37 14.68 -1.81
CA ALA A 143 66.90 15.31 -3.02
C ALA A 143 66.22 16.68 -3.28
N LYS A 144 67.03 17.73 -3.49
CA LYS A 144 66.56 19.11 -3.71
C LYS A 144 66.17 19.32 -5.18
N SER A 145 65.06 18.72 -5.62
CA SER A 145 64.47 19.07 -6.91
C SER A 145 63.99 20.52 -6.89
N THR A 146 64.23 21.26 -7.96
CA THR A 146 63.81 22.65 -8.10
C THR A 146 62.29 22.77 -8.13
N LEU A 147 61.76 23.78 -7.44
CA LEU A 147 60.45 24.33 -7.83
C LEU A 147 60.49 24.59 -9.35
N PRO A 148 59.59 24.01 -10.16
CA PRO A 148 59.26 24.64 -11.40
C PRO A 148 58.69 26.01 -11.01
N LYS A 149 59.46 27.07 -11.28
CA LYS A 149 58.87 28.40 -11.42
C LYS A 149 57.96 28.29 -12.65
N ALA A 150 56.73 27.82 -12.42
CA ALA A 150 55.70 27.84 -13.43
C ALA A 150 55.64 29.28 -13.92
N ALA A 151 56.06 29.48 -15.17
CA ALA A 151 55.69 30.69 -15.87
C ALA A 151 54.16 30.73 -15.79
N ALA A 152 53.59 31.89 -15.49
CA ALA A 152 52.19 32.12 -15.78
C ALA A 152 52.06 32.08 -17.31
N ALA A 153 51.93 30.87 -17.84
CA ALA A 153 51.58 30.65 -19.23
C ALA A 153 50.30 31.45 -19.45
N MET A 154 50.30 32.34 -20.43
CA MET A 154 49.06 33.02 -20.79
C MET A 154 48.05 31.93 -21.11
N PRO A 155 46.86 31.94 -20.48
CA PRO A 155 45.89 30.88 -20.65
C PRO A 155 45.64 30.66 -22.15
N THR A 156 45.60 29.40 -22.58
CA THR A 156 45.36 29.08 -23.99
C THR A 156 44.06 29.72 -24.44
N PRO A 157 43.89 30.05 -25.74
CA PRO A 157 42.62 30.58 -26.25
C PRO A 157 41.43 29.74 -25.78
N ASP A 158 41.57 28.41 -25.77
CA ASP A 158 40.56 27.46 -25.31
C ASP A 158 40.30 27.54 -23.80
N ALA A 159 41.33 27.75 -22.97
CA ALA A 159 41.15 27.96 -21.53
C ALA A 159 40.47 29.31 -21.21
N VAL A 160 40.73 30.36 -22.00
CA VAL A 160 40.01 31.64 -21.88
C VAL A 160 38.57 31.51 -22.37
N VAL A 161 38.34 30.81 -23.48
CA VAL A 161 37.00 30.55 -24.01
C VAL A 161 36.21 29.72 -23.00
N ASN A 162 36.71 28.59 -22.53
CA ASN A 162 36.00 27.71 -21.57
C ASN A 162 35.69 28.41 -20.24
N PHE A 163 36.53 29.36 -19.79
CA PHE A 163 36.27 30.17 -18.59
C PHE A 163 35.04 31.09 -18.72
N PHE A 164 34.64 31.47 -19.95
CA PHE A 164 33.44 32.27 -20.21
C PHE A 164 32.29 31.45 -20.85
N PHE A 165 32.63 30.44 -21.66
CA PHE A 165 31.75 29.67 -22.54
C PHE A 165 32.19 28.20 -22.55
N GLY A 166 31.73 27.41 -21.58
CA GLY A 166 32.11 25.99 -21.45
C GLY A 166 31.41 25.31 -20.29
N ASN A 167 31.16 24.01 -20.39
CA ASN A 167 30.64 23.22 -19.27
C ASN A 167 31.78 22.88 -18.29
N GLY A 168 31.45 22.67 -17.02
CA GLY A 168 32.41 22.20 -16.03
C GLY A 168 32.87 20.76 -16.26
N THR A 169 34.00 20.39 -15.65
CA THR A 169 34.59 19.04 -15.65
C THR A 169 34.81 18.55 -14.21
N ALA A 170 35.23 17.30 -14.02
CA ALA A 170 35.55 16.78 -12.67
C ALA A 170 36.65 17.61 -11.97
N GLU A 171 37.64 18.09 -12.72
CA GLU A 171 38.75 18.93 -12.23
C GLU A 171 38.30 20.38 -11.97
N HIS A 172 37.39 20.89 -12.79
CA HIS A 172 36.87 22.25 -12.75
C HIS A 172 35.33 22.25 -12.80
N PRO A 173 34.63 21.94 -11.69
CA PRO A 173 33.20 21.66 -11.74
C PRO A 173 32.29 22.80 -12.19
N ASN A 174 32.68 24.06 -12.00
CA ASN A 174 31.84 25.18 -12.39
C ASN A 174 31.89 25.41 -13.91
N GLY A 175 30.74 25.69 -14.52
CA GLY A 175 30.66 26.16 -15.91
C GLY A 175 31.26 27.56 -16.10
N GLY A 176 31.54 27.90 -17.35
CA GLY A 176 32.05 29.21 -17.76
C GLY A 176 31.07 30.33 -17.41
N ILE A 177 31.60 31.50 -17.03
CA ILE A 177 30.84 32.57 -16.35
C ILE A 177 29.62 33.07 -17.14
N ILE A 178 29.66 33.04 -18.47
CA ILE A 178 28.57 33.57 -19.32
C ILE A 178 27.65 32.42 -19.76
N VAL A 179 28.20 31.35 -20.33
CA VAL A 179 27.44 30.16 -20.74
C VAL A 179 28.17 28.90 -20.28
N GLY A 180 27.45 28.00 -19.62
CA GLY A 180 28.05 26.74 -19.17
C GLY A 180 27.25 26.06 -18.07
N ASN A 181 26.94 24.78 -18.25
CA ASN A 181 26.40 23.95 -17.18
C ASN A 181 27.50 23.60 -16.18
N GLY A 182 27.16 23.55 -14.90
CA GLY A 182 27.99 22.94 -13.89
C GLY A 182 28.08 21.42 -14.05
N TYR A 183 29.18 20.84 -13.57
CA TYR A 183 29.48 19.42 -13.70
C TYR A 183 28.60 18.57 -12.76
N SER A 184 27.97 17.55 -13.32
CA SER A 184 27.24 16.50 -12.60
C SER A 184 28.15 15.31 -12.34
N TRP A 185 28.20 14.85 -11.09
CA TRP A 185 29.02 13.70 -10.70
C TRP A 185 28.29 12.36 -10.91
N THR A 186 29.07 11.32 -11.17
CA THR A 186 28.63 9.91 -11.32
C THR A 186 29.49 8.99 -10.45
N VAL A 187 29.15 7.70 -10.39
CA VAL A 187 29.94 6.68 -9.69
C VAL A 187 31.39 6.59 -10.21
N ASP A 188 31.59 6.69 -11.52
CA ASP A 188 32.90 6.56 -12.19
C ASP A 188 33.82 7.76 -11.91
N THR A 189 33.23 8.91 -11.60
CA THR A 189 33.92 10.20 -11.50
C THR A 189 34.07 10.65 -10.05
N CYS A 190 33.14 10.27 -9.17
CA CYS A 190 33.20 10.49 -7.72
C CYS A 190 33.82 9.31 -6.96
N THR A 191 35.05 8.94 -7.32
CA THR A 191 35.69 7.71 -6.82
C THR A 191 36.17 7.78 -5.36
N GLY A 192 36.17 6.62 -4.70
CA GLY A 192 36.81 6.43 -3.39
C GLY A 192 36.04 7.03 -2.20
N GLY A 193 34.72 6.83 -2.16
CA GLY A 193 33.86 7.09 -0.99
C GLY A 193 33.74 8.56 -0.58
N LYS A 194 33.84 9.48 -1.55
CA LYS A 194 33.89 10.94 -1.29
C LYS A 194 32.52 11.58 -1.51
N VAL A 195 32.25 12.65 -0.77
CA VAL A 195 31.11 13.54 -1.01
C VAL A 195 31.45 14.46 -2.18
N CYS A 196 30.79 14.32 -3.33
CA CYS A 196 31.05 15.17 -4.50
C CYS A 196 29.93 16.19 -4.72
N ARG A 197 30.26 17.47 -4.64
CA ARG A 197 29.29 18.56 -4.84
C ARG A 197 29.21 18.93 -6.30
N GLY A 198 28.00 18.98 -6.84
CA GLY A 198 27.74 19.43 -8.20
C GLY A 198 28.25 20.85 -8.43
N GLY A 199 28.78 21.09 -9.62
CA GLY A 199 29.33 22.39 -9.98
C GLY A 199 28.27 23.45 -10.25
N ASN A 200 28.63 24.72 -10.11
CA ASN A 200 27.69 25.82 -10.39
C ASN A 200 27.66 26.14 -11.90
N GLY A 201 26.49 26.52 -12.41
CA GLY A 201 26.32 27.00 -13.78
C GLY A 201 26.74 28.46 -13.97
N GLY A 202 27.02 28.83 -15.22
CA GLY A 202 27.24 30.21 -15.65
C GLY A 202 25.95 31.04 -15.64
N ALA A 203 26.03 32.30 -16.11
CA ALA A 203 24.86 33.18 -16.22
C ALA A 203 23.72 32.54 -17.04
N PHE A 204 24.05 31.79 -18.09
CA PHE A 204 23.17 30.85 -18.78
C PHE A 204 23.70 29.42 -18.61
N GLY A 205 23.14 28.67 -17.67
CA GLY A 205 23.57 27.31 -17.39
C GLY A 205 22.93 26.71 -16.14
N ASN A 206 22.64 25.41 -16.21
CA ASN A 206 22.15 24.64 -15.08
C ASN A 206 23.28 24.40 -14.06
N GLY A 207 22.93 24.25 -12.79
CA GLY A 207 23.82 23.63 -11.82
C GLY A 207 23.94 22.12 -12.07
N GLY A 208 25.12 21.56 -11.80
CA GLY A 208 25.36 20.13 -11.90
C GLY A 208 24.89 19.36 -10.66
N ASN A 209 24.65 18.06 -10.81
CA ASN A 209 24.22 17.17 -9.73
C ASN A 209 25.37 16.81 -8.79
N GLY A 210 25.07 16.68 -7.50
CA GLY A 210 25.97 16.09 -6.51
C GLY A 210 25.87 14.56 -6.47
N PHE A 211 26.77 13.92 -5.73
CA PHE A 211 26.85 12.47 -5.56
C PHE A 211 27.36 12.13 -4.14
N ASN A 212 26.97 10.96 -3.59
CA ASN A 212 27.31 10.50 -2.22
C ASN A 212 27.02 11.55 -1.12
N GLY A 213 25.77 11.99 -0.97
CA GLY A 213 25.37 13.02 0.00
C GLY A 213 25.84 14.43 -0.38
N GLY A 214 26.40 14.62 -1.58
CA GLY A 214 26.91 15.89 -2.06
C GLY A 214 25.79 16.81 -2.53
N ASN A 215 25.84 18.08 -2.16
CA ASN A 215 24.88 19.07 -2.64
C ASN A 215 24.98 19.25 -4.17
N GLY A 216 23.85 19.50 -4.83
CA GLY A 216 23.81 20.01 -6.19
C GLY A 216 24.31 21.46 -6.27
N GLY A 217 24.81 21.84 -7.44
CA GLY A 217 25.29 23.20 -7.71
C GLY A 217 24.17 24.17 -8.04
N ALA A 218 24.42 25.46 -7.83
CA ALA A 218 23.48 26.52 -8.20
C ALA A 218 23.57 26.84 -9.71
N ALA A 219 22.45 27.23 -10.32
CA ALA A 219 22.46 27.92 -11.61
C ALA A 219 22.76 29.42 -11.43
N GLY A 220 23.20 30.10 -12.50
CA GLY A 220 23.53 31.53 -12.47
C GLY A 220 22.30 32.45 -12.54
N TRP A 221 22.04 33.04 -13.71
CA TRP A 221 20.84 33.89 -13.91
C TRP A 221 19.68 33.10 -14.53
N PHE A 222 20.00 32.20 -15.47
CA PHE A 222 19.05 31.34 -16.17
C PHE A 222 19.54 29.89 -16.12
N GLY A 223 18.66 28.97 -15.70
CA GLY A 223 18.97 27.54 -15.59
C GLY A 223 18.43 26.93 -14.29
N ASN A 224 18.28 25.62 -14.25
CA ASN A 224 17.81 24.89 -13.07
C ASN A 224 18.98 24.56 -12.13
N GLY A 225 18.74 24.55 -10.82
CA GLY A 225 19.70 24.05 -9.86
C GLY A 225 19.87 22.53 -9.99
N GLY A 226 21.07 22.02 -9.75
CA GLY A 226 21.35 20.59 -9.82
C GLY A 226 20.76 19.82 -8.64
N ALA A 227 20.50 18.53 -8.82
CA ALA A 227 20.03 17.66 -7.74
C ALA A 227 21.13 17.45 -6.68
N GLY A 228 20.73 17.33 -5.42
CA GLY A 228 21.57 16.73 -4.39
C GLY A 228 21.74 15.24 -4.64
N GLY A 229 22.94 14.71 -4.42
CA GLY A 229 23.21 13.29 -4.51
C GLY A 229 22.74 12.54 -3.26
N ASP A 230 22.23 11.34 -3.46
CA ASP A 230 21.76 10.46 -2.40
C ASP A 230 22.89 10.08 -1.44
N GLY A 231 22.56 9.94 -0.16
CA GLY A 231 23.50 9.56 0.87
C GLY A 231 23.90 8.08 0.77
N ILE A 232 25.07 7.74 1.33
CA ILE A 232 25.51 6.36 1.54
C ILE A 232 25.90 6.24 3.01
N ALA A 233 25.47 5.19 3.73
CA ALA A 233 25.64 5.08 5.18
C ALA A 233 27.07 5.40 5.68
N ALA A 234 28.10 4.87 5.01
CA ALA A 234 29.51 5.07 5.32
C ALA A 234 30.08 6.48 4.98
N VAL A 235 29.30 7.34 4.31
CA VAL A 235 29.72 8.64 3.78
C VAL A 235 28.78 9.73 4.27
N ASN A 236 29.29 10.81 4.89
CA ASN A 236 28.46 11.91 5.41
C ASN A 236 27.37 11.46 6.42
N ALA A 237 27.58 10.32 7.09
CA ALA A 237 26.58 9.64 7.93
C ALA A 237 25.24 9.42 7.20
N GLY A 238 25.29 9.00 5.93
CA GLY A 238 24.12 8.71 5.10
C GLY A 238 23.25 9.92 4.73
N ARG A 239 23.57 11.15 5.14
CA ARG A 239 22.71 12.30 4.85
C ARG A 239 22.71 12.67 3.36
N GLY A 240 21.50 12.76 2.80
CA GLY A 240 21.26 13.22 1.43
C GLY A 240 21.72 14.65 1.17
N GLY A 241 22.24 14.89 -0.04
CA GLY A 241 22.71 16.19 -0.48
C GLY A 241 21.58 17.19 -0.67
N LYS A 242 21.83 18.48 -0.43
CA LYS A 242 20.83 19.52 -0.73
C LYS A 242 20.75 19.79 -2.23
N GLY A 243 19.56 20.06 -2.74
CA GLY A 243 19.36 20.58 -4.08
C GLY A 243 19.95 21.98 -4.25
N GLY A 244 20.51 22.24 -5.42
CA GLY A 244 21.05 23.55 -5.79
C GLY A 244 19.95 24.57 -6.09
N SER A 245 20.23 25.86 -5.94
CA SER A 245 19.27 26.92 -6.27
C SER A 245 19.11 27.10 -7.79
N GLY A 246 17.88 27.38 -8.22
CA GLY A 246 17.58 27.80 -9.58
C GLY A 246 18.13 29.19 -9.90
N GLY A 247 18.23 29.50 -11.19
CA GLY A 247 18.81 30.74 -11.69
C GLY A 247 18.07 31.98 -11.17
N MET A 248 18.84 33.02 -10.83
CA MET A 248 18.34 34.24 -10.17
C MET A 248 17.16 34.91 -10.89
N ILE A 249 17.07 34.80 -12.22
CA ILE A 249 15.99 35.36 -13.03
C ILE A 249 14.96 34.28 -13.36
N ALA A 250 15.37 33.15 -13.93
CA ALA A 250 14.46 32.04 -14.22
C ALA A 250 15.14 30.69 -14.06
N GLY A 251 14.54 29.82 -13.23
CA GLY A 251 15.06 28.49 -12.99
C GLY A 251 14.39 27.80 -11.80
N ASN A 252 14.12 26.51 -11.95
CA ASN A 252 13.64 25.68 -10.86
C ASN A 252 14.80 25.33 -9.91
N GLY A 253 14.50 25.15 -8.62
CA GLY A 253 15.45 24.55 -7.69
C GLY A 253 15.63 23.04 -7.96
N GLY A 254 16.82 22.52 -7.72
CA GLY A 254 17.09 21.08 -7.80
C GLY A 254 16.47 20.32 -6.64
N ALA A 255 16.16 19.03 -6.84
CA ALA A 255 15.71 18.16 -5.76
C ALA A 255 16.81 17.93 -4.70
N GLY A 256 16.43 17.68 -3.46
CA GLY A 256 17.33 17.08 -2.47
C GLY A 256 17.52 15.59 -2.74
N GLY A 257 18.72 15.06 -2.47
CA GLY A 257 19.00 13.63 -2.55
C GLY A 257 18.46 12.88 -1.33
N GLN A 258 18.26 11.57 -1.48
CA GLN A 258 17.73 10.68 -0.46
C GLN A 258 18.66 10.52 0.75
N GLY A 259 18.08 10.28 1.93
CA GLY A 259 18.81 9.76 3.08
C GLY A 259 19.09 8.27 2.93
N ALA A 260 20.28 7.81 3.33
CA ALA A 260 20.62 6.39 3.35
C ALA A 260 19.92 5.65 4.49
N ASP A 261 19.58 4.39 4.24
CA ASP A 261 19.17 3.44 5.25
C ASP A 261 20.35 3.11 6.19
N ILE A 262 20.11 3.08 7.49
CA ILE A 262 21.13 2.83 8.53
C ILE A 262 20.49 2.04 9.67
N VAL A 263 21.20 1.01 10.17
CA VAL A 263 20.80 0.20 11.33
C VAL A 263 20.42 1.09 12.52
N SER A 264 19.22 0.89 13.08
CA SER A 264 18.62 1.66 14.19
C SER A 264 18.41 3.17 13.98
N ALA A 265 19.02 3.86 12.99
CA ALA A 265 18.96 5.32 12.91
C ALA A 265 19.11 5.86 11.46
N GLY A 266 18.01 5.81 10.69
CA GLY A 266 17.98 6.22 9.29
C GLY A 266 18.36 7.68 9.06
N ALA A 267 18.99 7.98 7.91
CA ALA A 267 19.58 9.30 7.69
C ALA A 267 18.58 10.36 7.18
N THR A 268 18.81 11.63 7.54
CA THR A 268 18.01 12.76 7.06
C THR A 268 18.11 12.94 5.55
N GLY A 269 16.97 13.15 4.89
CA GLY A 269 16.87 13.52 3.48
C GLY A 269 17.35 14.93 3.16
N GLY A 270 17.79 15.14 1.92
CA GLY A 270 18.27 16.40 1.41
C GLY A 270 17.18 17.47 1.31
N ALA A 271 17.46 18.70 1.70
CA ALA A 271 16.53 19.80 1.45
C ALA A 271 16.56 20.22 -0.03
N GLY A 272 15.39 20.47 -0.61
CA GLY A 272 15.24 20.95 -1.98
C GLY A 272 15.75 22.38 -2.17
N GLY A 273 16.25 22.68 -3.37
CA GLY A 273 16.74 24.00 -3.75
C GLY A 273 15.61 25.01 -3.95
N SER A 274 15.86 26.28 -3.67
CA SER A 274 14.93 27.37 -3.99
C SER A 274 15.06 27.84 -5.43
N ALA A 275 13.95 28.28 -6.04
CA ALA A 275 13.97 29.02 -7.30
C ALA A 275 14.36 30.49 -7.10
N GLY A 276 14.66 31.19 -8.20
CA GLY A 276 15.04 32.61 -8.20
C GLY A 276 13.84 33.57 -8.24
N LEU A 277 13.80 34.47 -9.24
CA LEU A 277 12.66 35.37 -9.45
C LEU A 277 11.43 34.64 -10.00
N PHE A 278 11.65 33.70 -10.92
CA PHE A 278 10.64 32.81 -11.51
C PHE A 278 11.11 31.35 -11.47
N GLY A 279 10.22 30.41 -11.11
CA GLY A 279 10.49 28.98 -11.12
C GLY A 279 9.87 28.22 -9.95
N VAL A 280 9.84 26.89 -10.03
CA VAL A 280 9.32 26.01 -8.97
C VAL A 280 10.45 25.60 -8.02
N GLY A 281 10.15 25.57 -6.71
CA GLY A 281 11.10 25.06 -5.72
C GLY A 281 11.33 23.55 -5.89
N GLY A 282 12.56 23.09 -5.71
CA GLY A 282 12.87 21.65 -5.79
C GLY A 282 12.26 20.88 -4.63
N GLN A 283 11.91 19.61 -4.86
CA GLN A 283 11.42 18.71 -3.80
C GLN A 283 12.53 18.44 -2.77
N GLY A 284 12.14 18.21 -1.52
CA GLY A 284 13.05 17.56 -0.56
C GLY A 284 13.17 16.07 -0.87
N GLY A 285 14.36 15.51 -0.67
CA GLY A 285 14.55 14.05 -0.66
C GLY A 285 14.00 13.46 0.64
N ASP A 286 13.59 12.20 0.58
CA ASP A 286 13.02 11.44 1.68
C ASP A 286 14.10 11.04 2.70
N GLY A 287 13.68 10.70 3.92
CA GLY A 287 14.56 10.13 4.93
C GLY A 287 14.78 8.64 4.70
N GLY A 288 16.02 8.17 4.91
CA GLY A 288 16.34 6.74 4.86
C GLY A 288 15.74 5.99 6.05
N GLN A 289 15.52 4.69 5.90
CA GLN A 289 14.92 3.84 6.92
C GLN A 289 15.90 3.58 8.09
N ALA A 290 15.35 3.44 9.30
CA ALA A 290 16.07 2.74 10.36
C ALA A 290 15.96 1.22 10.08
N ALA A 291 17.04 0.65 9.55
CA ALA A 291 17.13 -0.76 9.23
C ALA A 291 17.12 -1.64 10.49
N ASP A 292 16.79 -2.93 10.31
CA ASP A 292 16.58 -3.89 11.40
C ASP A 292 17.77 -3.98 12.37
N SER A 293 17.47 -4.26 13.64
CA SER A 293 18.42 -4.28 14.74
C SER A 293 17.94 -5.21 15.85
N VAL A 294 18.89 -5.91 16.48
CA VAL A 294 18.66 -6.73 17.68
C VAL A 294 18.49 -5.88 18.96
N ILE A 295 18.61 -4.56 18.85
CA ILE A 295 18.35 -3.60 19.93
C ILE A 295 17.00 -2.94 19.65
N ALA A 296 16.05 -3.12 20.56
CA ALA A 296 14.74 -2.46 20.49
C ALA A 296 14.89 -0.93 20.53
N GLY A 297 14.06 -0.25 19.74
CA GLY A 297 14.13 1.19 19.50
C GLY A 297 15.01 1.53 18.29
N GLY A 298 14.49 2.45 17.48
CA GLY A 298 15.20 3.05 16.36
C GLY A 298 14.47 4.32 15.91
N THR A 299 15.07 5.11 15.02
CA THR A 299 14.40 6.30 14.47
C THR A 299 14.63 6.44 12.98
N GLY A 300 13.55 6.43 12.21
CA GLY A 300 13.58 6.63 10.77
C GLY A 300 14.06 8.04 10.40
N GLY A 301 14.66 8.15 9.21
CA GLY A 301 15.23 9.39 8.71
C GLY A 301 14.19 10.49 8.58
N THR A 302 14.56 11.71 8.96
CA THR A 302 13.69 12.88 8.77
C THR A 302 13.66 13.31 7.30
N GLY A 303 12.46 13.54 6.78
CA GLY A 303 12.25 13.99 5.41
C GLY A 303 12.83 15.38 5.14
N GLY A 304 13.41 15.54 3.96
CA GLY A 304 13.96 16.80 3.48
C GLY A 304 12.88 17.84 3.26
N ARG A 305 13.16 19.10 3.60
CA ARG A 305 12.21 20.20 3.34
C ARG A 305 12.18 20.56 1.85
N GLY A 306 11.00 20.84 1.33
CA GLY A 306 10.82 21.40 -0.01
C GLY A 306 11.40 22.81 -0.14
N GLY A 307 11.93 23.10 -1.32
CA GLY A 307 12.49 24.40 -1.66
C GLY A 307 11.41 25.46 -1.93
N ALA A 308 11.76 26.73 -1.72
CA ALA A 308 10.84 27.84 -1.99
C ALA A 308 10.64 28.09 -3.49
N GLY A 309 9.41 28.43 -3.87
CA GLY A 309 9.05 28.89 -5.22
C GLY A 309 9.57 30.30 -5.53
N GLY A 310 9.62 30.62 -6.82
CA GLY A 310 10.20 31.87 -7.32
C GLY A 310 9.48 33.12 -6.81
N LEU A 311 10.24 34.16 -6.49
CA LEU A 311 9.79 35.36 -5.76
C LEU A 311 8.53 36.03 -6.34
N LEU A 312 8.35 36.04 -7.66
CA LEU A 312 7.23 36.67 -8.36
C LEU A 312 6.24 35.67 -9.00
N ALA A 313 6.69 34.47 -9.36
CA ALA A 313 5.81 33.37 -9.77
C ALA A 313 6.52 32.02 -9.56
N GLY A 314 5.83 31.09 -8.89
CA GLY A 314 6.37 29.76 -8.62
C GLY A 314 5.67 29.03 -7.49
N ASN A 315 5.49 27.72 -7.67
CA ASN A 315 5.05 26.82 -6.60
C ASN A 315 6.23 26.47 -5.69
N GLY A 316 5.95 26.17 -4.43
CA GLY A 316 6.93 25.53 -3.55
C GLY A 316 7.11 24.05 -3.90
N GLY A 317 8.31 23.51 -3.67
CA GLY A 317 8.56 22.08 -3.80
C GLY A 317 7.93 21.29 -2.66
N ALA A 318 7.54 20.04 -2.89
CA ALA A 318 7.06 19.16 -1.82
C ALA A 318 8.19 18.84 -0.81
N GLY A 319 7.83 18.57 0.44
CA GLY A 319 8.74 17.92 1.38
C GLY A 319 8.82 16.42 1.11
N GLY A 320 10.00 15.81 1.29
CA GLY A 320 10.18 14.37 1.21
C GLY A 320 9.56 13.65 2.41
N ALA A 321 9.21 12.37 2.24
CA ALA A 321 8.69 11.52 3.30
C ALA A 321 9.72 11.28 4.41
N GLY A 322 9.23 10.91 5.60
CA GLY A 322 10.06 10.32 6.64
C GLY A 322 10.34 8.84 6.35
N GLY A 323 11.54 8.38 6.67
CA GLY A 323 11.89 6.96 6.54
C GLY A 323 11.18 6.11 7.60
N ALA A 324 10.88 4.85 7.27
CA ALA A 324 10.33 3.89 8.22
C ALA A 324 11.32 3.55 9.35
N ALA A 325 10.84 2.89 10.41
CA ALA A 325 11.70 2.24 11.39
C ALA A 325 11.26 0.78 11.62
N ILE A 326 12.10 -0.14 11.15
CA ILE A 326 11.85 -1.60 11.21
C ILE A 326 11.96 -2.17 12.65
N PRO A 327 12.92 -1.76 13.51
CA PRO A 327 13.02 -2.29 14.87
C PRO A 327 11.76 -2.09 15.72
N GLU A 328 11.46 -3.07 16.59
CA GLU A 328 10.41 -2.98 17.62
C GLU A 328 10.54 -1.71 18.46
N ALA A 329 9.41 -1.13 18.85
CA ALA A 329 9.33 0.20 19.49
C ALA A 329 10.07 1.33 18.72
N GLY A 330 10.35 1.15 17.43
CA GLY A 330 10.89 2.16 16.54
C GLY A 330 9.95 3.35 16.35
N THR A 331 10.53 4.53 16.14
CA THR A 331 9.79 5.75 15.79
C THR A 331 10.01 6.11 14.33
N GLY A 332 8.93 6.29 13.58
CA GLY A 332 8.98 6.68 12.17
C GLY A 332 9.55 8.09 11.97
N GLY A 333 10.21 8.30 10.84
CA GLY A 333 10.77 9.59 10.49
C GLY A 333 9.69 10.66 10.35
N VAL A 334 9.97 11.89 10.81
CA VAL A 334 9.07 13.02 10.59
C VAL A 334 9.17 13.47 9.13
N GLY A 335 8.02 13.58 8.46
CA GLY A 335 7.91 14.06 7.08
C GLY A 335 8.39 15.49 6.90
N GLY A 336 9.01 15.76 5.75
CA GLY A 336 9.57 17.06 5.41
C GLY A 336 8.48 18.12 5.23
N HIS A 337 8.76 19.36 5.64
CA HIS A 337 7.85 20.47 5.36
C HIS A 337 7.81 20.82 3.87
N GLY A 338 6.63 21.16 3.38
CA GLY A 338 6.46 21.75 2.05
C GLY A 338 7.12 23.12 1.93
N GLY A 339 7.63 23.44 0.74
CA GLY A 339 8.21 24.75 0.43
C GLY A 339 7.12 25.82 0.30
N ASN A 340 7.41 27.04 0.75
CA ASN A 340 6.52 28.19 0.52
C ASN A 340 6.57 28.65 -0.95
N THR A 341 5.55 29.37 -1.42
CA THR A 341 5.68 30.15 -2.67
C THR A 341 6.53 31.41 -2.44
N GLY A 342 6.90 32.09 -3.52
CA GLY A 342 7.65 33.34 -3.44
C GLY A 342 6.94 34.41 -2.61
N LEU A 343 7.71 35.17 -1.82
CA LEU A 343 7.18 36.18 -0.87
C LEU A 343 6.19 37.15 -1.53
N MET A 344 6.43 37.53 -2.79
CA MET A 344 5.65 38.51 -3.56
C MET A 344 4.94 37.86 -4.75
N SER A 345 4.62 36.57 -4.68
CA SER A 345 4.13 35.82 -5.85
C SER A 345 2.79 36.36 -6.38
N ILE A 346 2.68 36.48 -7.69
CA ILE A 346 1.44 36.87 -8.37
C ILE A 346 0.45 35.71 -8.35
N TYR A 347 0.95 34.49 -8.58
CA TYR A 347 0.21 33.22 -8.48
C TYR A 347 1.12 32.09 -7.97
N GLY A 348 0.54 31.06 -7.34
CA GLY A 348 1.24 29.82 -6.99
C GLY A 348 0.61 29.05 -5.83
N THR A 349 0.99 27.79 -5.67
CA THR A 349 0.59 26.91 -4.56
C THR A 349 1.81 26.51 -3.75
N GLY A 350 1.70 26.50 -2.42
CA GLY A 350 2.72 25.93 -1.54
C GLY A 350 2.95 24.45 -1.85
N GLY A 351 4.16 23.95 -1.60
CA GLY A 351 4.44 22.53 -1.72
C GLY A 351 3.69 21.74 -0.65
N LYS A 352 3.29 20.50 -0.94
CA LYS A 352 2.73 19.61 0.08
C LYS A 352 3.81 19.22 1.09
N GLY A 353 3.41 18.95 2.33
CA GLY A 353 4.26 18.26 3.30
C GLY A 353 4.43 16.78 2.94
N GLY A 354 5.60 16.22 3.27
CA GLY A 354 5.88 14.80 3.11
C GLY A 354 5.17 13.96 4.17
N VAL A 355 4.87 12.70 3.84
CA VAL A 355 4.25 11.74 4.75
C VAL A 355 5.23 11.36 5.87
N GLY A 356 4.75 11.05 7.08
CA GLY A 356 5.59 10.48 8.14
C GLY A 356 5.93 9.02 7.85
N GLY A 357 7.10 8.53 8.28
CA GLY A 357 7.48 7.14 8.07
C GLY A 357 6.71 6.16 8.97
N ASP A 358 6.49 4.94 8.48
CA ASP A 358 5.79 3.89 9.25
C ASP A 358 6.72 3.24 10.30
N ALA A 359 6.20 2.98 11.50
CA ALA A 359 6.88 2.27 12.60
C ALA A 359 5.92 1.96 13.75
N ALA A 360 6.37 1.17 14.73
CA ALA A 360 5.68 0.96 16.02
C ALA A 360 5.14 2.28 16.64
N THR A 361 5.88 3.38 16.57
CA THR A 361 5.32 4.74 16.70
C THR A 361 5.47 5.50 15.39
N GLY A 362 4.38 5.66 14.64
CA GLY A 362 4.37 6.30 13.33
C GLY A 362 4.88 7.74 13.34
N GLY A 363 5.64 8.11 12.31
CA GLY A 363 6.25 9.43 12.18
C GLY A 363 5.24 10.54 11.97
N ARG A 364 5.52 11.76 12.44
CA ARG A 364 4.62 12.91 12.17
C ARG A 364 4.66 13.27 10.67
N GLY A 365 3.50 13.49 10.06
CA GLY A 365 3.40 14.13 8.75
C GLY A 365 3.97 15.56 8.75
N GLY A 366 4.63 15.93 7.64
CA GLY A 366 5.19 17.26 7.44
C GLY A 366 4.10 18.31 7.20
N ALA A 367 4.25 19.51 7.76
CA ALA A 367 3.32 20.61 7.49
C ALA A 367 3.49 21.14 6.04
N GLY A 368 2.38 21.56 5.44
CA GLY A 368 2.32 22.13 4.10
C GLY A 368 2.98 23.51 3.99
N GLY A 369 3.40 23.86 2.77
CA GLY A 369 4.02 25.15 2.47
C GLY A 369 3.00 26.28 2.36
N ASN A 370 3.38 27.49 2.76
CA ASN A 370 2.49 28.65 2.73
C ASN A 370 2.52 29.38 1.38
N GLY A 371 1.38 29.94 0.99
CA GLY A 371 1.33 31.04 0.04
C GLY A 371 2.06 32.27 0.59
N GLY A 372 2.84 32.94 -0.25
CA GLY A 372 3.73 34.02 0.14
C GLY A 372 3.04 35.16 0.92
N ALA A 373 3.72 35.67 1.94
CA ALA A 373 3.15 36.65 2.88
C ALA A 373 2.84 38.04 2.30
N LEU A 374 3.18 38.30 1.03
CA LEU A 374 2.74 39.48 0.25
C LEU A 374 2.10 39.07 -1.11
N ALA A 375 1.81 37.78 -1.31
CA ALA A 375 1.30 37.24 -2.57
C ALA A 375 -0.12 37.77 -2.89
N ILE A 376 -0.38 37.99 -4.18
CA ILE A 376 -1.67 38.52 -4.65
C ILE A 376 -2.72 37.41 -4.66
N PHE A 377 -2.42 36.31 -5.35
CA PHE A 377 -3.16 35.05 -5.26
C PHE A 377 -2.16 33.95 -4.91
N ALA A 378 -2.34 33.25 -3.79
CA ALA A 378 -1.58 32.04 -3.53
C ALA A 378 -2.37 31.06 -2.67
N ASN A 379 -2.24 29.77 -2.96
CA ASN A 379 -2.81 28.71 -2.15
C ASN A 379 -1.74 28.16 -1.21
N GLY A 380 -2.16 27.74 -0.01
CA GLY A 380 -1.36 26.83 0.81
C GLY A 380 -1.19 25.48 0.11
N GLY A 381 -0.12 24.78 0.44
CA GLY A 381 0.03 23.35 0.17
C GLY A 381 -0.51 22.52 1.33
N ASP A 382 -0.92 21.29 1.04
CA ASP A 382 -1.53 20.41 2.03
C ASP A 382 -0.49 19.83 3.00
N GLY A 383 -0.91 19.46 4.21
CA GLY A 383 -0.10 18.67 5.13
C GLY A 383 0.04 17.22 4.67
N GLY A 384 1.21 16.63 4.90
CA GLY A 384 1.43 15.19 4.67
C GLY A 384 0.70 14.34 5.73
N ALA A 385 0.32 13.13 5.37
CA ALA A 385 -0.28 12.20 6.33
C ALA A 385 0.72 11.80 7.44
N GLY A 386 0.21 11.40 8.60
CA GLY A 386 1.01 10.71 9.61
C GLY A 386 1.41 9.31 9.14
N GLY A 387 2.61 8.88 9.51
CA GLY A 387 3.04 7.50 9.30
C GLY A 387 2.21 6.54 10.15
N ASN A 388 2.03 5.32 9.65
CA ASN A 388 1.24 4.29 10.31
C ASN A 388 2.06 3.56 11.37
N SER A 389 1.34 2.84 12.21
CA SER A 389 1.87 1.77 13.05
C SER A 389 1.18 0.45 12.67
N PRO A 390 1.71 -0.72 13.07
CA PRO A 390 1.19 -2.01 12.65
C PRO A 390 -0.32 -2.21 12.91
N ASP A 391 -0.99 -2.94 12.02
CA ASP A 391 -2.45 -3.17 12.08
C ASP A 391 -2.91 -3.91 13.35
N GLN A 392 -2.00 -4.65 13.97
CA GLN A 392 -2.14 -5.26 15.28
C GLN A 392 -0.97 -4.86 16.19
N GLY A 393 -1.22 -4.67 17.48
CA GLY A 393 -0.15 -4.42 18.45
C GLY A 393 -0.61 -4.39 19.90
N ASP A 394 0.30 -4.00 20.79
CA ASP A 394 0.00 -3.65 22.16
C ASP A 394 -0.07 -2.12 22.34
N GLY A 395 -0.77 -1.66 23.39
CA GLY A 395 -1.13 -0.25 23.63
C GLY A 395 0.02 0.73 23.91
N VAL A 396 1.25 0.40 23.49
CA VAL A 396 2.40 1.28 23.40
C VAL A 396 2.64 1.79 21.97
N TYR A 397 2.05 1.12 20.97
CA TYR A 397 2.21 1.45 19.55
C TYR A 397 1.11 2.41 19.08
N LEU A 398 1.48 3.40 18.26
CA LEU A 398 0.65 4.57 17.97
C LEU A 398 0.92 5.14 16.57
N GLY A 399 -0.14 5.58 15.90
CA GLY A 399 -0.07 6.28 14.61
C GLY A 399 0.44 7.71 14.72
N GLY A 400 1.16 8.16 13.69
CA GLY A 400 1.67 9.51 13.61
C GLY A 400 0.58 10.56 13.46
N ARG A 401 0.77 11.76 14.04
CA ARG A 401 -0.11 12.90 13.74
C ARG A 401 0.11 13.36 12.29
N GLY A 402 -0.96 13.69 11.59
CA GLY A 402 -0.88 14.41 10.32
C GLY A 402 -0.15 15.77 10.40
N GLY A 403 0.33 16.23 9.25
CA GLY A 403 0.90 17.56 9.06
C GLY A 403 -0.18 18.64 8.96
N ASP A 404 0.11 19.83 9.46
CA ASP A 404 -0.82 20.96 9.39
C ASP A 404 -0.77 21.59 7.98
N GLY A 405 -1.92 22.03 7.44
CA GLY A 405 -2.04 22.64 6.12
C GLY A 405 -1.44 24.06 6.06
N GLY A 406 -0.82 24.40 4.93
CA GLY A 406 -0.19 25.70 4.73
C GLY A 406 -1.20 26.84 4.58
N THR A 407 -0.83 28.07 4.95
CA THR A 407 -1.73 29.22 4.81
C THR A 407 -1.82 29.74 3.39
N GLY A 408 -2.98 30.26 2.99
CA GLY A 408 -3.16 30.99 1.73
C GLY A 408 -2.44 32.35 1.69
N GLY A 409 -2.38 32.94 0.51
CA GLY A 409 -1.75 34.23 0.23
C GLY A 409 -2.45 35.41 0.92
N LEU A 410 -1.72 36.52 1.08
CA LEU A 410 -2.15 37.67 1.88
C LEU A 410 -3.49 38.27 1.42
N TRP A 411 -3.67 38.43 0.09
CA TRP A 411 -4.81 39.12 -0.50
C TRP A 411 -5.90 38.19 -1.04
N ALA A 412 -5.53 37.01 -1.51
CA ALA A 412 -6.45 36.00 -2.02
C ALA A 412 -5.80 34.61 -2.12
N GLY A 413 -6.66 33.60 -2.19
CA GLY A 413 -6.28 32.19 -2.30
C GLY A 413 -6.57 31.40 -1.02
N ASN A 414 -6.58 30.08 -1.16
CA ASN A 414 -7.07 29.15 -0.14
C ASN A 414 -5.96 28.71 0.83
N GLY A 415 -6.33 28.24 2.01
CA GLY A 415 -5.46 27.34 2.77
C GLY A 415 -5.32 25.98 2.07
N GLY A 416 -4.24 25.27 2.35
CA GLY A 416 -4.10 23.84 2.02
C GLY A 416 -4.73 22.95 3.09
N ASP A 417 -5.07 21.71 2.75
CA ASP A 417 -5.76 20.81 3.67
C ASP A 417 -4.82 20.22 4.73
N GLY A 418 -5.34 19.81 5.88
CA GLY A 418 -4.62 19.11 6.93
C GLY A 418 -4.43 17.62 6.58
N GLY A 419 -3.25 17.07 6.88
CA GLY A 419 -2.97 15.66 6.64
C GLY A 419 -3.75 14.73 7.58
N VAL A 420 -4.17 13.57 7.08
CA VAL A 420 -4.81 12.50 7.87
C VAL A 420 -3.82 11.92 8.89
N GLY A 421 -4.30 11.51 10.06
CA GLY A 421 -3.49 10.79 11.05
C GLY A 421 -3.27 9.32 10.67
N GLY A 422 -2.08 8.79 10.95
CA GLY A 422 -1.71 7.41 10.60
C GLY A 422 -2.45 6.35 11.43
N HIS A 423 -2.50 5.12 10.92
CA HIS A 423 -3.12 3.99 11.62
C HIS A 423 -2.44 3.70 12.98
N GLY A 424 -3.23 3.30 13.96
CA GLY A 424 -2.90 3.28 15.39
C GLY A 424 -3.31 4.55 16.13
N GLY A 425 -4.41 5.19 15.74
CA GLY A 425 -4.98 6.32 16.50
C GLY A 425 -4.27 7.66 16.29
N GLY A 426 -3.53 7.84 15.20
CA GLY A 426 -2.86 9.10 14.88
C GLY A 426 -3.85 10.26 14.75
N ASN A 427 -3.55 11.42 15.31
CA ASN A 427 -4.44 12.58 15.22
C ASN A 427 -4.35 13.28 13.85
N GLY A 428 -5.44 13.90 13.40
CA GLY A 428 -5.45 14.72 12.20
C GLY A 428 -4.59 15.99 12.32
N GLY A 429 -4.08 16.48 11.19
CA GLY A 429 -3.46 17.79 11.04
C GLY A 429 -4.50 18.91 10.88
N ASP A 430 -4.22 20.10 11.40
CA ASP A 430 -5.15 21.24 11.26
C ASP A 430 -5.09 21.84 9.85
N GLY A 431 -6.23 22.23 9.29
CA GLY A 431 -6.36 22.84 7.97
C GLY A 431 -5.83 24.27 7.89
N GLY A 432 -5.30 24.63 6.72
CA GLY A 432 -4.68 25.91 6.47
C GLY A 432 -5.66 27.09 6.50
N ASN A 433 -5.26 28.20 7.11
CA ASN A 433 -6.03 29.44 7.08
C ASN A 433 -5.74 30.22 5.79
N VAL A 434 -6.67 31.07 5.32
CA VAL A 434 -6.31 32.11 4.33
C VAL A 434 -5.37 33.15 4.92
N GLY A 435 -4.75 33.98 4.08
CA GLY A 435 -3.96 35.12 4.55
C GLY A 435 -4.81 36.16 5.31
N LEU A 436 -4.19 36.83 6.28
CA LEU A 436 -4.85 37.72 7.26
C LEU A 436 -5.69 38.87 6.66
N LEU A 437 -5.38 39.29 5.43
CA LEU A 437 -6.09 40.37 4.72
C LEU A 437 -6.89 39.85 3.51
N SER A 438 -7.13 38.54 3.43
CA SER A 438 -7.68 37.90 2.25
C SER A 438 -9.10 38.38 1.94
N VAL A 439 -9.28 38.88 0.72
CA VAL A 439 -10.56 39.33 0.17
C VAL A 439 -11.36 38.15 -0.37
N VAL A 440 -10.70 37.09 -0.87
CA VAL A 440 -11.35 35.89 -1.38
C VAL A 440 -10.50 34.63 -1.15
N GLY A 441 -11.11 33.60 -0.59
CA GLY A 441 -10.46 32.30 -0.35
C GLY A 441 -11.16 31.47 0.72
N ALA A 442 -11.08 30.15 0.56
CA ALA A 442 -11.52 29.18 1.57
C ALA A 442 -10.38 28.77 2.50
N GLY A 443 -10.69 28.43 3.75
CA GLY A 443 -9.75 27.65 4.56
C GLY A 443 -9.70 26.20 4.08
N GLY A 444 -8.56 25.54 4.26
CA GLY A 444 -8.43 24.10 3.98
C GLY A 444 -9.17 23.25 5.02
N GLY A 445 -9.61 22.07 4.63
CA GLY A 445 -10.19 21.08 5.54
C GLY A 445 -9.18 20.61 6.58
N GLY A 446 -9.64 20.21 7.77
CA GLY A 446 -8.82 19.50 8.73
C GLY A 446 -8.75 18.01 8.40
N GLY A 447 -7.59 17.38 8.61
CA GLY A 447 -7.42 15.96 8.29
C GLY A 447 -8.16 15.04 9.28
N ASP A 448 -8.62 13.88 8.81
CA ASP A 448 -9.25 12.88 9.67
C ASP A 448 -8.26 12.28 10.69
N GLY A 449 -8.78 11.78 11.81
CA GLY A 449 -8.03 10.94 12.74
C GLY A 449 -7.88 9.51 12.19
N GLY A 450 -6.71 8.91 12.41
CA GLY A 450 -6.44 7.52 12.06
C GLY A 450 -7.21 6.54 12.94
N VAL A 451 -7.57 5.40 12.36
CA VAL A 451 -8.21 4.27 13.07
C VAL A 451 -7.22 3.71 14.11
N GLY A 452 -7.70 3.30 15.29
CA GLY A 452 -6.88 2.64 16.32
C GLY A 452 -6.40 1.25 15.91
N GLN A 453 -5.30 0.75 16.50
CA GLN A 453 -4.78 -0.59 16.16
C GLN A 453 -5.77 -1.69 16.55
N SER A 454 -5.76 -2.80 15.83
CA SER A 454 -6.46 -4.01 16.27
C SER A 454 -5.70 -4.66 17.43
N GLY A 455 -6.42 -5.34 18.32
CA GLY A 455 -5.79 -6.20 19.31
C GLY A 455 -5.27 -7.47 18.65
N THR A 456 -4.10 -7.95 19.07
CA THR A 456 -3.54 -9.24 18.64
C THR A 456 -4.49 -10.40 18.99
N PRO A 457 -4.76 -11.34 18.07
CA PRO A 457 -5.42 -12.60 18.39
C PRO A 457 -4.71 -13.38 19.51
N GLY A 458 -5.47 -14.10 20.32
CA GLY A 458 -4.93 -15.06 21.26
C GLY A 458 -4.53 -16.36 20.56
N SER A 459 -3.37 -16.91 20.93
CA SER A 459 -2.87 -18.19 20.43
C SER A 459 -3.85 -19.35 20.70
N ASN A 460 -4.05 -20.26 19.74
CA ASN A 460 -4.82 -21.49 19.99
C ASN A 460 -4.14 -22.35 21.08
N GLY A 461 -4.93 -23.24 21.68
CA GLY A 461 -4.47 -24.25 22.62
C GLY A 461 -3.72 -25.39 21.94
N VAL A 462 -2.82 -26.02 22.70
CA VAL A 462 -1.91 -27.10 22.31
C VAL A 462 -1.84 -28.15 23.41
N ILE A 463 -1.33 -29.36 23.15
CA ILE A 463 -1.36 -30.50 24.10
C ILE A 463 -0.83 -30.20 25.52
N ASN A 464 0.09 -29.24 25.70
CA ASN A 464 0.63 -28.82 27.00
C ASN A 464 -0.03 -27.56 27.61
N ARG A 465 -0.92 -26.90 26.86
CA ARG A 465 -1.72 -25.71 27.22
C ARG A 465 -3.02 -25.81 26.42
N ILE A 466 -3.93 -26.70 26.81
CA ILE A 466 -5.08 -27.06 25.97
C ILE A 466 -6.03 -25.89 25.74
N ASP A 467 -6.12 -24.95 26.68
CA ASP A 467 -6.97 -23.77 26.54
C ASP A 467 -6.31 -22.73 25.61
N GLY A 468 -7.11 -22.14 24.71
CA GLY A 468 -6.71 -21.01 23.88
C GLY A 468 -6.61 -19.72 24.71
N LEU A 469 -5.70 -18.82 24.31
CA LEU A 469 -5.46 -17.57 25.02
C LEU A 469 -6.51 -16.50 24.68
N ASP A 470 -6.70 -15.54 25.59
CA ASP A 470 -7.54 -14.37 25.35
C ASP A 470 -6.92 -13.46 24.27
N GLY A 471 -7.77 -12.86 23.43
CA GLY A 471 -7.36 -11.83 22.47
C GLY A 471 -7.15 -10.49 23.15
N ALA A 472 -6.15 -9.72 22.70
CA ALA A 472 -5.86 -8.40 23.24
C ALA A 472 -6.97 -7.37 22.88
N PRO A 473 -7.17 -6.31 23.68
CA PRO A 473 -8.08 -5.23 23.31
C PRO A 473 -7.55 -4.47 22.08
N GLY A 474 -8.47 -3.93 21.28
CA GLY A 474 -8.15 -2.95 20.24
C GLY A 474 -7.91 -1.58 20.84
N GLU A 475 -7.09 -0.77 20.16
CA GLU A 475 -6.65 0.53 20.61
C GLU A 475 -7.51 1.69 20.13
N LYS A 476 -7.31 2.85 20.76
CA LYS A 476 -8.16 4.03 20.56
C LYS A 476 -7.95 4.71 19.20
N GLY A 477 -9.05 5.16 18.58
CA GLY A 477 -9.01 6.04 17.40
C GLY A 477 -8.48 7.46 17.68
N GLY A 478 -7.93 8.11 16.65
CA GLY A 478 -7.39 9.47 16.73
C GLY A 478 -8.46 10.57 16.64
N SER A 479 -8.19 11.76 17.17
CA SER A 479 -9.06 12.93 16.98
C SER A 479 -8.82 13.62 15.62
N GLY A 480 -9.88 14.13 15.01
CA GLY A 480 -9.80 14.90 13.76
C GLY A 480 -9.19 16.29 13.93
N GLY A 481 -8.51 16.77 12.88
CA GLY A 481 -7.92 18.11 12.82
C GLY A 481 -8.96 19.18 12.52
N ASN A 482 -8.72 20.41 12.98
CA ASN A 482 -9.66 21.53 12.80
C ASN A 482 -9.60 22.10 11.38
N GLY A 483 -10.74 22.52 10.83
CA GLY A 483 -10.80 23.23 9.55
C GLY A 483 -10.26 24.66 9.64
N GLY A 484 -9.55 25.09 8.61
CA GLY A 484 -8.94 26.41 8.54
C GLY A 484 -9.95 27.54 8.32
N ASN A 485 -9.61 28.76 8.75
CA ASN A 485 -10.47 29.93 8.55
C ASN A 485 -10.36 30.47 7.11
N GLY A 486 -11.51 30.78 6.52
CA GLY A 486 -11.66 31.43 5.22
C GLY A 486 -11.60 32.96 5.28
N SER A 487 -11.71 33.59 4.12
CA SER A 487 -11.85 35.04 4.02
C SER A 487 -13.10 35.53 4.78
N LEU A 488 -12.98 36.71 5.40
CA LEU A 488 -14.11 37.40 6.01
C LEU A 488 -14.90 38.28 5.02
N ILE A 489 -14.54 38.31 3.73
CA ILE A 489 -15.21 39.12 2.70
C ILE A 489 -15.87 38.22 1.64
N PHE A 490 -15.14 37.24 1.10
CA PHE A 490 -15.67 36.21 0.21
C PHE A 490 -14.99 34.86 0.52
N GLY A 491 -15.32 34.23 1.66
CA GLY A 491 -14.66 33.00 2.07
C GLY A 491 -15.57 31.97 2.74
N ALA A 492 -15.23 30.70 2.54
CA ALA A 492 -15.75 29.57 3.29
C ALA A 492 -14.71 29.12 4.33
N GLY A 493 -15.14 28.76 5.54
CA GLY A 493 -14.28 27.99 6.42
C GLY A 493 -14.12 26.57 5.89
N GLY A 494 -12.96 25.95 6.10
CA GLY A 494 -12.78 24.53 5.81
C GLY A 494 -13.55 23.66 6.81
N ASP A 495 -14.01 22.50 6.37
CA ASP A 495 -14.64 21.51 7.25
C ASP A 495 -13.59 20.94 8.24
N GLY A 496 -14.01 20.56 9.45
CA GLY A 496 -13.16 19.84 10.41
C GLY A 496 -13.18 18.34 10.15
N GLY A 497 -12.02 17.69 10.23
CA GLY A 497 -11.88 16.25 10.00
C GLY A 497 -12.63 15.41 11.04
N SER A 498 -13.03 14.20 10.66
CA SER A 498 -13.65 13.23 11.56
C SER A 498 -12.64 12.63 12.56
N GLY A 499 -13.12 12.14 13.70
CA GLY A 499 -12.34 11.26 14.57
C GLY A 499 -12.28 9.86 13.98
N GLY A 500 -11.10 9.24 14.01
CA GLY A 500 -10.92 7.84 13.59
C GLY A 500 -11.66 6.88 14.50
N SER A 501 -12.12 5.75 13.98
CA SER A 501 -12.74 4.71 14.80
C SER A 501 -11.71 4.03 15.72
N GLY A 502 -12.17 3.44 16.81
CA GLY A 502 -11.35 2.48 17.57
C GLY A 502 -11.04 1.24 16.73
N GLY A 503 -9.93 0.57 17.04
CA GLY A 503 -9.55 -0.69 16.41
C GLY A 503 -10.36 -1.87 16.95
N THR A 504 -10.38 -2.97 16.20
CA THR A 504 -11.12 -4.18 16.61
C THR A 504 -10.36 -4.97 17.66
N GLY A 505 -11.06 -5.52 18.65
CA GLY A 505 -10.45 -6.44 19.61
C GLY A 505 -9.99 -7.74 18.93
N GLY A 506 -8.87 -8.30 19.38
CA GLY A 506 -8.35 -9.56 18.85
C GLY A 506 -9.28 -10.74 19.17
N SER A 507 -9.37 -11.72 18.28
CA SER A 507 -10.12 -12.94 18.55
C SER A 507 -9.43 -13.79 19.62
N GLY A 508 -10.20 -14.43 20.51
CA GLY A 508 -9.66 -15.44 21.41
C GLY A 508 -9.25 -16.72 20.67
N GLY A 509 -8.19 -17.36 21.14
CA GLY A 509 -7.65 -18.58 20.53
C GLY A 509 -8.60 -19.77 20.67
N LYS A 510 -8.64 -20.63 19.65
CA LYS A 510 -9.37 -21.92 19.68
C LYS A 510 -8.74 -22.83 20.75
N GLY A 511 -9.54 -23.59 21.49
CA GLY A 511 -9.05 -24.64 22.37
C GLY A 511 -8.55 -25.87 21.60
N TYR A 512 -7.68 -26.65 22.22
CA TYR A 512 -7.04 -27.82 21.61
C TYR A 512 -8.04 -28.94 21.31
N ASN A 513 -8.07 -29.39 20.05
CA ASN A 513 -8.77 -30.60 19.64
C ASN A 513 -7.91 -31.81 19.94
N VAL A 514 -8.36 -32.68 20.85
CA VAL A 514 -7.70 -33.97 21.09
C VAL A 514 -7.96 -34.89 19.89
N THR A 515 -6.90 -35.50 19.37
CA THR A 515 -6.93 -36.33 18.16
C THR A 515 -7.36 -37.76 18.44
N SER A 516 -7.72 -38.50 17.38
CA SER A 516 -8.00 -39.94 17.46
C SER A 516 -6.78 -40.77 17.91
N ALA A 517 -5.56 -40.30 17.64
CA ALA A 517 -4.31 -40.94 18.06
C ALA A 517 -4.07 -40.87 19.58
N GLU A 518 -4.72 -39.92 20.27
CA GLU A 518 -4.62 -39.71 21.72
C GLU A 518 -5.73 -40.45 22.50
N SER A 519 -6.46 -41.35 21.83
CA SER A 519 -7.51 -42.16 22.46
C SER A 519 -6.96 -43.10 23.53
N VAL A 520 -7.61 -43.16 24.69
CA VAL A 520 -7.17 -43.99 25.82
C VAL A 520 -7.83 -45.38 25.82
N SER A 521 -7.12 -46.36 26.40
CA SER A 521 -7.59 -47.74 26.56
C SER A 521 -7.88 -48.16 28.01
N VAL A 522 -7.61 -47.27 28.96
CA VAL A 522 -7.96 -47.39 30.38
C VAL A 522 -8.24 -45.98 30.92
N GLY A 523 -9.36 -45.79 31.61
CA GLY A 523 -9.75 -44.50 32.19
C GLY A 523 -10.45 -43.53 31.23
N ASP A 524 -10.78 -42.34 31.74
CA ASP A 524 -11.52 -41.32 31.00
C ASP A 524 -10.69 -40.66 29.89
N GLY A 525 -11.35 -40.27 28.79
CA GLY A 525 -10.72 -39.57 27.67
C GLY A 525 -10.20 -38.19 28.04
N VAL A 526 -9.14 -37.74 27.35
CA VAL A 526 -8.52 -36.41 27.59
C VAL A 526 -9.52 -35.30 27.22
N PRO A 527 -9.73 -34.27 28.07
CA PRO A 527 -10.61 -33.16 27.74
C PRO A 527 -10.04 -32.29 26.62
N GLY A 528 -10.91 -31.81 25.73
CA GLY A 528 -10.60 -30.71 24.81
C GLY A 528 -10.58 -29.38 25.57
N GLY A 529 -9.69 -28.48 25.18
CA GLY A 529 -9.50 -27.22 25.91
C GLY A 529 -10.56 -26.16 25.60
N ALA A 530 -10.71 -25.19 26.50
CA ALA A 530 -11.60 -24.04 26.29
C ALA A 530 -11.05 -23.10 25.20
N GLY A 531 -11.95 -22.40 24.51
CA GLY A 531 -11.60 -21.25 23.69
C GLY A 531 -11.39 -20.00 24.54
N GLY A 532 -10.37 -19.21 24.22
CA GLY A 532 -10.08 -17.93 24.89
C GLY A 532 -11.14 -16.87 24.61
N THR A 533 -11.22 -15.84 25.44
CA THR A 533 -12.17 -14.73 25.23
C THR A 533 -11.66 -13.76 24.17
N GLY A 534 -12.59 -13.14 23.43
CA GLY A 534 -12.27 -12.06 22.50
C GLY A 534 -11.95 -10.76 23.23
N GLY A 535 -10.98 -10.01 22.72
CA GLY A 535 -10.58 -8.72 23.27
C GLY A 535 -11.66 -7.66 23.08
N ARG A 536 -11.65 -6.63 23.94
CA ARG A 536 -12.55 -5.48 23.79
C ARG A 536 -12.19 -4.69 22.52
N GLY A 537 -13.17 -4.17 21.79
CA GLY A 537 -12.92 -3.12 20.80
C GLY A 537 -12.42 -1.83 21.45
N GLY A 538 -11.58 -1.08 20.73
CA GLY A 538 -11.03 0.18 21.19
C GLY A 538 -12.05 1.33 21.15
N ASP A 539 -11.89 2.32 22.00
CA ASP A 539 -12.78 3.48 22.00
C ASP A 539 -12.57 4.37 20.76
N GLY A 540 -13.62 5.07 20.33
CA GLY A 540 -13.56 6.00 19.21
C GLY A 540 -12.76 7.28 19.49
N GLY A 541 -12.30 7.91 18.40
CA GLY A 541 -11.63 9.22 18.41
C GLY A 541 -12.45 10.26 19.16
N ALA A 542 -11.89 10.79 20.25
CA ALA A 542 -12.66 11.48 21.30
C ALA A 542 -13.37 12.77 20.86
N ALA A 543 -12.99 13.34 19.71
CA ALA A 543 -13.71 14.39 19.00
C ALA A 543 -13.26 14.42 17.52
N GLY A 544 -14.17 14.82 16.63
CA GLY A 544 -13.77 15.40 15.34
C GLY A 544 -13.25 16.83 15.52
N GLY A 545 -12.65 17.40 14.48
CA GLY A 545 -12.19 18.78 14.47
C GLY A 545 -13.31 19.79 14.32
N SER A 546 -13.10 21.01 14.82
CA SER A 546 -14.03 22.12 14.60
C SER A 546 -13.98 22.63 13.16
N GLY A 547 -15.13 23.00 12.58
CA GLY A 547 -15.18 23.67 11.29
C GLY A 547 -14.68 25.12 11.39
N GLY A 548 -13.92 25.56 10.39
CA GLY A 548 -13.33 26.89 10.34
C GLY A 548 -14.35 28.00 10.13
N VAL A 549 -13.98 29.25 10.45
CA VAL A 549 -14.86 30.42 10.24
C VAL A 549 -14.71 30.97 8.83
N GLY A 550 -15.82 31.29 8.17
CA GLY A 550 -15.85 32.02 6.91
C GLY A 550 -16.96 33.06 6.89
N ARG A 551 -16.83 34.12 6.07
CA ARG A 551 -17.91 35.10 5.86
C ARG A 551 -18.05 35.53 4.40
N TYR A 552 -19.28 35.90 4.05
CA TYR A 552 -19.55 36.86 2.98
C TYR A 552 -19.85 38.24 3.59
N PHE A 553 -19.14 39.27 3.09
CA PHE A 553 -19.25 40.67 3.52
C PHE A 553 -19.22 40.89 5.04
N PHE A 554 -18.36 40.16 5.76
CA PHE A 554 -18.21 40.10 7.22
C PHE A 554 -19.44 39.62 8.01
N VAL A 555 -20.66 39.67 7.45
CA VAL A 555 -21.92 39.50 8.20
C VAL A 555 -22.62 38.18 7.97
N PHE A 556 -22.57 37.62 6.75
CA PHE A 556 -23.19 36.32 6.47
C PHE A 556 -22.20 35.20 6.80
N ALA A 557 -22.59 34.25 7.64
CA ALA A 557 -21.75 33.13 8.00
C ALA A 557 -21.64 32.10 6.87
N SER A 558 -20.42 31.66 6.62
CA SER A 558 -20.05 30.60 5.68
C SER A 558 -18.94 29.76 6.30
N ASN A 559 -19.18 29.31 7.54
CA ASN A 559 -18.27 28.44 8.27
C ASN A 559 -18.28 27.03 7.65
N GLY A 560 -17.19 26.29 7.88
CA GLY A 560 -17.16 24.85 7.60
C GLY A 560 -17.98 24.04 8.61
N SER A 561 -18.25 22.80 8.24
CA SER A 561 -18.88 21.77 9.07
C SER A 561 -17.90 21.28 10.14
N ALA A 562 -18.42 20.80 11.28
CA ALA A 562 -17.60 20.14 12.30
C ALA A 562 -17.62 18.61 12.07
N GLY A 563 -16.46 17.96 12.16
CA GLY A 563 -16.36 16.51 11.97
C GLY A 563 -17.05 15.73 13.09
N ALA A 564 -17.55 14.53 12.79
CA ALA A 564 -18.05 13.62 13.82
C ALA A 564 -16.89 13.09 14.71
N ALA A 565 -17.18 12.77 15.96
CA ALA A 565 -16.30 11.94 16.77
C ALA A 565 -16.29 10.49 16.25
N GLY A 566 -15.23 9.74 16.52
CA GLY A 566 -15.04 8.41 15.96
C GLY A 566 -15.96 7.36 16.59
N ALA A 567 -16.34 6.34 15.81
CA ALA A 567 -17.08 5.19 16.32
C ALA A 567 -16.19 4.26 17.16
N GLY A 568 -16.79 3.53 18.10
CA GLY A 568 -16.10 2.46 18.83
C GLY A 568 -15.76 1.28 17.92
N GLY A 569 -14.61 0.65 18.14
CA GLY A 569 -14.21 -0.58 17.45
C GLY A 569 -15.04 -1.78 17.87
N ALA A 570 -15.17 -2.78 16.99
CA ALA A 570 -15.87 -4.02 17.33
C ALA A 570 -15.06 -4.89 18.30
N GLY A 571 -15.75 -5.63 19.17
CA GLY A 571 -15.12 -6.64 20.03
C GLY A 571 -14.73 -7.89 19.25
N GLY A 572 -13.63 -8.53 19.66
CA GLY A 572 -13.13 -9.75 19.02
C GLY A 572 -14.05 -10.95 19.24
N ALA A 573 -14.03 -11.90 18.30
CA ALA A 573 -14.76 -13.16 18.47
C ALA A 573 -14.14 -14.02 19.61
N GLY A 574 -14.97 -14.75 20.33
CA GLY A 574 -14.51 -15.78 21.27
C GLY A 574 -14.00 -17.02 20.55
N GLY A 575 -12.94 -17.64 21.08
CA GLY A 575 -12.34 -18.83 20.50
C GLY A 575 -13.27 -20.04 20.53
N LEU A 576 -13.13 -20.94 19.57
CA LEU A 576 -13.89 -22.20 19.55
C LEU A 576 -13.40 -23.15 20.67
N GLY A 577 -14.30 -23.89 21.30
CA GLY A 577 -13.94 -24.95 22.24
C GLY A 577 -13.41 -26.19 21.53
N GLY A 578 -12.35 -26.77 22.06
CA GLY A 578 -11.66 -27.94 21.51
C GLY A 578 -12.42 -29.26 21.74
N TRP A 579 -12.24 -30.23 20.86
CA TRP A 579 -12.91 -31.53 20.92
C TRP A 579 -12.26 -32.46 21.95
N GLY A 580 -13.09 -33.23 22.67
CA GLY A 580 -12.63 -34.22 23.65
C GLY A 580 -12.15 -35.53 23.04
N GLY A 581 -11.11 -36.11 23.64
CA GLY A 581 -10.49 -37.37 23.22
C GLY A 581 -11.36 -38.58 23.51
N SER A 582 -11.17 -39.67 22.76
CA SER A 582 -11.99 -40.87 22.92
C SER A 582 -11.45 -41.83 23.98
N SER A 583 -12.33 -42.60 24.63
CA SER A 583 -11.97 -43.71 25.52
C SER A 583 -12.60 -45.02 25.06
N THR A 584 -11.77 -46.06 25.02
CA THR A 584 -12.18 -47.45 24.72
C THR A 584 -12.42 -48.30 25.97
N ASP A 585 -12.29 -47.71 27.16
CA ASP A 585 -12.65 -48.34 28.44
C ASP A 585 -14.18 -48.35 28.61
N THR A 586 -14.77 -49.54 28.80
CA THR A 586 -16.22 -49.73 28.94
C THR A 586 -16.78 -49.26 30.29
N THR A 587 -15.92 -48.85 31.23
CA THR A 587 -16.31 -48.30 32.53
C THR A 587 -16.09 -46.79 32.64
N ALA A 588 -15.48 -46.17 31.63
CA ALA A 588 -15.08 -44.77 31.64
C ALA A 588 -15.91 -43.88 30.70
N THR A 589 -15.60 -42.59 30.75
CA THR A 589 -16.21 -41.52 29.96
C THR A 589 -15.32 -41.13 28.78
N GLY A 590 -15.90 -40.75 27.64
CA GLY A 590 -15.19 -39.93 26.65
C GLY A 590 -14.75 -38.59 27.25
N GLY A 591 -13.72 -37.97 26.69
CA GLY A 591 -13.25 -36.66 27.15
C GLY A 591 -14.30 -35.58 26.95
N SER A 592 -14.39 -34.61 27.86
CA SER A 592 -15.29 -33.47 27.68
C SER A 592 -14.82 -32.57 26.54
N GLY A 593 -15.74 -32.09 25.71
CA GLY A 593 -15.48 -30.98 24.80
C GLY A 593 -15.32 -29.67 25.59
N GLY A 594 -14.37 -28.83 25.18
CA GLY A 594 -14.08 -27.57 25.83
C GLY A 594 -15.16 -26.52 25.58
N THR A 595 -15.30 -25.56 26.51
CA THR A 595 -16.26 -24.46 26.37
C THR A 595 -15.80 -23.45 25.31
N GLY A 596 -16.73 -22.94 24.51
CA GLY A 596 -16.47 -21.81 23.64
C GLY A 596 -16.20 -20.53 24.43
N GLY A 597 -15.25 -19.73 23.95
CA GLY A 597 -14.84 -18.48 24.56
C GLY A 597 -15.88 -17.38 24.45
N GLN A 598 -15.89 -16.43 25.39
CA GLN A 598 -16.80 -15.29 25.33
C GLN A 598 -16.38 -14.30 24.23
N GLY A 599 -17.34 -13.71 23.53
CA GLY A 599 -17.07 -12.61 22.62
C GLY A 599 -16.67 -11.34 23.38
N GLY A 600 -15.74 -10.57 22.84
CA GLY A 600 -15.28 -9.33 23.42
C GLY A 600 -16.33 -8.22 23.35
N ALA A 601 -16.34 -7.34 24.35
CA ALA A 601 -17.26 -6.20 24.32
C ALA A 601 -16.84 -5.15 23.28
N GLY A 602 -17.79 -4.37 22.76
CA GLY A 602 -17.49 -3.25 21.88
C GLY A 602 -16.77 -2.10 22.60
N GLY A 603 -16.04 -1.30 21.81
CA GLY A 603 -15.47 -0.02 22.28
C GLY A 603 -16.51 1.09 22.37
N ASP A 604 -16.29 2.09 23.22
CA ASP A 604 -17.22 3.20 23.37
C ASP A 604 -17.04 4.24 22.25
N GLY A 605 -18.14 4.80 21.76
CA GLY A 605 -18.14 5.86 20.77
C GLY A 605 -17.61 7.19 21.31
N GLY A 606 -16.94 7.96 20.46
CA GLY A 606 -16.42 9.29 20.82
C GLY A 606 -17.55 10.27 21.18
N ALA A 607 -17.40 11.02 22.26
CA ALA A 607 -18.44 11.92 22.75
C ALA A 607 -18.63 13.16 21.86
N ALA A 608 -19.86 13.66 21.80
CA ALA A 608 -20.19 14.91 21.11
C ALA A 608 -19.55 16.12 21.82
N THR A 609 -19.20 17.14 21.04
CA THR A 609 -18.90 18.48 21.58
C THR A 609 -20.11 19.40 21.38
N ALA A 610 -19.97 20.69 21.69
CA ALA A 610 -21.00 21.68 21.37
C ALA A 610 -21.26 21.85 19.86
N ILE A 611 -20.38 21.34 18.99
CA ILE A 611 -20.47 21.43 17.53
C ILE A 611 -20.24 20.09 16.81
N ASN A 612 -19.40 19.21 17.33
CA ASN A 612 -19.10 17.89 16.76
C ASN A 612 -20.17 16.86 17.17
N PRO A 613 -20.77 16.10 16.23
CA PRO A 613 -21.58 14.93 16.55
C PRO A 613 -20.80 13.87 17.33
N ALA A 614 -21.51 13.05 18.10
CA ALA A 614 -20.96 11.83 18.69
C ALA A 614 -20.73 10.73 17.65
N GLY A 615 -19.84 9.78 17.96
CA GLY A 615 -19.64 8.54 17.20
C GLY A 615 -20.39 7.36 17.83
N GLU A 616 -20.83 6.41 17.01
CA GLU A 616 -21.59 5.22 17.45
C GLU A 616 -20.75 4.26 18.30
N GLY A 617 -21.42 3.44 19.12
CA GLY A 617 -20.76 2.40 19.92
C GLY A 617 -20.37 1.18 19.08
N GLY A 618 -19.26 0.53 19.42
CA GLY A 618 -18.77 -0.64 18.71
C GLY A 618 -19.63 -1.89 18.92
N ILE A 619 -19.73 -2.75 17.90
CA ILE A 619 -20.47 -4.03 17.99
C ILE A 619 -19.72 -5.03 18.87
N GLY A 620 -20.41 -5.76 19.74
CA GLY A 620 -19.83 -6.84 20.54
C GLY A 620 -19.51 -8.09 19.70
N GLY A 621 -18.40 -8.75 20.00
CA GLY A 621 -17.94 -9.93 19.28
C GLY A 621 -18.83 -11.16 19.50
N VAL A 622 -18.85 -12.07 18.52
CA VAL A 622 -19.60 -13.34 18.61
C VAL A 622 -18.92 -14.29 19.59
N GLY A 623 -19.69 -14.99 20.42
CA GLY A 623 -19.17 -16.04 21.31
C GLY A 623 -18.78 -17.31 20.53
N GLY A 624 -17.69 -17.95 20.92
CA GLY A 624 -17.20 -19.15 20.24
C GLY A 624 -18.11 -20.37 20.46
N ASN A 625 -18.13 -21.30 19.52
CA ASN A 625 -18.90 -22.54 19.66
C ASN A 625 -18.23 -23.50 20.66
N GLY A 626 -19.02 -24.30 21.38
CA GLY A 626 -18.51 -25.35 22.26
C GLY A 626 -17.98 -26.56 21.49
N GLY A 627 -16.96 -27.22 22.04
CA GLY A 627 -16.33 -28.39 21.46
C GLY A 627 -17.17 -29.67 21.59
N ALA A 628 -16.97 -30.61 20.67
CA ALA A 628 -17.61 -31.92 20.73
C ALA A 628 -17.09 -32.76 21.91
N GLY A 629 -17.98 -33.49 22.58
CA GLY A 629 -17.60 -34.53 23.53
C GLY A 629 -17.01 -35.75 22.82
N GLY A 630 -15.97 -36.34 23.41
CA GLY A 630 -15.28 -37.51 22.86
C GLY A 630 -16.12 -38.79 22.89
N TYR A 631 -15.75 -39.76 22.06
CA TYR A 631 -16.40 -41.08 22.04
C TYR A 631 -16.08 -41.87 23.30
N GLY A 632 -17.04 -42.59 23.87
CA GLY A 632 -16.83 -43.42 25.06
C GLY A 632 -17.42 -44.83 24.93
N TYR A 633 -16.64 -45.85 25.26
CA TYR A 633 -17.16 -47.23 25.29
C TYR A 633 -18.09 -47.49 26.48
N GLY A 634 -17.98 -46.72 27.57
CA GLY A 634 -18.96 -46.70 28.67
C GLY A 634 -19.96 -45.55 28.53
N THR A 635 -19.49 -44.32 28.75
CA THR A 635 -20.30 -43.09 28.72
C THR A 635 -19.71 -42.08 27.74
N GLY A 636 -20.55 -41.38 26.97
CA GLY A 636 -20.10 -40.36 26.03
C GLY A 636 -19.49 -39.16 26.74
N GLY A 637 -18.52 -38.50 26.12
CA GLY A 637 -17.95 -37.27 26.65
C GLY A 637 -18.96 -36.13 26.72
N ALA A 638 -18.92 -35.36 27.81
CA ALA A 638 -19.78 -34.18 27.97
C ALA A 638 -19.47 -33.14 26.88
N ALA A 639 -20.50 -32.59 26.25
CA ALA A 639 -20.33 -31.52 25.26
C ALA A 639 -19.91 -30.19 25.90
N GLY A 640 -19.07 -29.43 25.20
CA GLY A 640 -18.76 -28.05 25.57
C GLY A 640 -19.95 -27.12 25.39
N THR A 641 -20.13 -26.15 26.29
CA THR A 641 -21.12 -25.08 26.10
C THR A 641 -20.61 -24.03 25.12
N GLY A 642 -21.51 -23.41 24.36
CA GLY A 642 -21.20 -22.23 23.57
C GLY A 642 -20.88 -21.02 24.45
N GLY A 643 -19.97 -20.18 23.99
CA GLY A 643 -19.58 -18.95 24.68
C GLY A 643 -20.63 -17.85 24.54
N ARG A 644 -20.74 -16.99 25.55
CA ARG A 644 -21.63 -15.82 25.52
C ARG A 644 -21.10 -14.77 24.53
N GLY A 645 -21.99 -14.15 23.76
CA GLY A 645 -21.67 -13.00 22.90
C GLY A 645 -21.32 -11.74 23.69
N GLY A 646 -20.42 -10.93 23.16
CA GLY A 646 -19.93 -9.72 23.81
C GLY A 646 -20.96 -8.61 23.88
N ASP A 647 -20.95 -7.84 24.96
CA ASP A 647 -21.84 -6.67 25.10
C ASP A 647 -21.40 -5.53 24.15
N GLY A 648 -22.36 -4.88 23.49
CA GLY A 648 -22.11 -3.75 22.60
C GLY A 648 -21.59 -2.53 23.37
N GLY A 649 -20.63 -1.81 22.76
CA GLY A 649 -20.04 -0.60 23.32
C GLY A 649 -21.05 0.55 23.40
N SER A 650 -20.89 1.44 24.36
CA SER A 650 -21.82 2.57 24.51
C SER A 650 -21.63 3.61 23.40
N GLY A 651 -22.74 4.20 22.95
CA GLY A 651 -22.72 5.25 21.95
C GLY A 651 -22.27 6.58 22.56
N GLY A 652 -21.54 7.37 21.79
CA GLY A 652 -20.91 8.59 22.27
C GLY A 652 -21.90 9.55 22.93
N ALA A 653 -21.55 10.03 24.12
CA ALA A 653 -22.43 10.89 24.91
C ALA A 653 -22.74 12.21 24.19
N GLY A 654 -24.03 12.58 24.15
CA GLY A 654 -24.49 13.83 23.55
C GLY A 654 -24.09 15.09 24.33
N SER A 655 -24.30 16.25 23.71
CA SER A 655 -23.99 17.56 24.28
C SER A 655 -25.25 18.41 24.49
N THR A 656 -25.09 19.70 24.77
CA THR A 656 -26.22 20.66 24.85
C THR A 656 -26.84 21.00 23.50
N THR A 657 -26.19 20.62 22.40
CA THR A 657 -26.49 21.08 21.03
C THR A 657 -26.30 20.01 19.96
N GLN A 658 -25.84 18.82 20.32
CA GLN A 658 -25.70 17.66 19.45
C GLN A 658 -26.20 16.41 20.19
N ASP A 659 -26.85 15.51 19.47
CA ASP A 659 -27.38 14.25 20.01
C ASP A 659 -26.26 13.32 20.48
N GLY A 660 -26.60 12.39 21.37
CA GLY A 660 -25.78 11.19 21.57
C GLY A 660 -25.95 10.25 20.39
N ALA A 661 -24.90 9.51 20.03
CA ALA A 661 -24.97 8.47 19.01
C ALA A 661 -25.48 7.16 19.62
N ASP A 662 -26.05 6.28 18.80
CA ASP A 662 -26.56 4.98 19.27
C ASP A 662 -25.41 4.06 19.72
N GLY A 663 -25.71 3.19 20.69
CA GLY A 663 -24.77 2.16 21.13
C GLY A 663 -24.70 0.98 20.16
N GLY A 664 -23.60 0.24 20.21
CA GLY A 664 -23.37 -0.89 19.30
C GLY A 664 -24.27 -2.08 19.60
N ALA A 665 -24.51 -2.92 18.60
CA ALA A 665 -25.20 -4.19 18.81
C ALA A 665 -24.40 -5.14 19.72
N GLY A 666 -25.07 -5.94 20.52
CA GLY A 666 -24.44 -7.08 21.21
C GLY A 666 -24.15 -8.22 20.24
N GLY A 667 -23.08 -8.97 20.49
CA GLY A 667 -22.70 -10.12 19.68
C GLY A 667 -23.59 -11.33 19.91
N ALA A 668 -23.68 -12.23 18.93
CA ALA A 668 -24.43 -13.48 19.08
C ALA A 668 -23.72 -14.47 20.02
N GLY A 669 -24.48 -15.30 20.73
CA GLY A 669 -23.95 -16.44 21.49
C GLY A 669 -23.53 -17.60 20.58
N GLY A 670 -22.45 -18.29 20.94
CA GLY A 670 -21.94 -19.46 20.20
C GLY A 670 -22.82 -20.69 20.39
N THR A 671 -22.81 -21.62 19.43
CA THR A 671 -23.58 -22.87 19.54
C THR A 671 -22.95 -23.83 20.56
N GLY A 672 -23.77 -24.63 21.24
CA GLY A 672 -23.26 -25.75 22.04
C GLY A 672 -22.61 -26.84 21.18
N GLY A 673 -21.64 -27.55 21.74
CA GLY A 673 -20.98 -28.68 21.09
C GLY A 673 -21.86 -29.93 21.03
N THR A 674 -21.51 -30.90 20.18
CA THR A 674 -22.22 -32.18 20.13
C THR A 674 -21.86 -33.08 21.31
N GLY A 675 -22.85 -33.78 21.88
CA GLY A 675 -22.63 -34.79 22.91
C GLY A 675 -21.80 -35.96 22.38
N GLY A 676 -20.94 -36.53 23.22
CA GLY A 676 -20.14 -37.69 22.87
C GLY A 676 -21.00 -38.94 22.59
N ASN A 677 -20.66 -39.63 21.50
CA ASN A 677 -21.26 -40.89 21.09
C ASN A 677 -20.72 -42.07 21.92
N THR A 678 -21.44 -43.20 21.91
CA THR A 678 -21.01 -44.45 22.55
C THR A 678 -21.19 -45.67 21.66
N VAL A 679 -20.85 -46.85 22.19
CA VAL A 679 -21.35 -48.14 21.67
C VAL A 679 -22.86 -48.27 21.95
N GLU A 680 -23.52 -49.24 21.29
CA GLU A 680 -24.98 -49.49 21.36
C GLU A 680 -25.55 -49.65 22.79
N ASN A 681 -24.74 -50.17 23.73
CA ASN A 681 -25.12 -50.38 25.12
C ASN A 681 -24.53 -49.33 26.09
N GLY A 682 -23.90 -48.28 25.57
CA GLY A 682 -23.33 -47.18 26.35
C GLY A 682 -24.32 -46.06 26.63
N THR A 683 -23.91 -45.08 27.44
CA THR A 683 -24.72 -43.89 27.76
C THR A 683 -24.22 -42.69 26.98
N ALA A 684 -24.84 -42.38 25.84
CA ALA A 684 -24.52 -41.20 25.05
C ALA A 684 -24.81 -39.89 25.81
N ALA A 685 -23.98 -38.86 25.58
CA ALA A 685 -24.07 -37.61 26.32
C ALA A 685 -25.08 -36.61 25.71
N VAL A 686 -25.70 -35.81 26.57
CA VAL A 686 -26.54 -34.67 26.19
C VAL A 686 -25.69 -33.62 25.48
N GLY A 687 -26.27 -32.93 24.50
CA GLY A 687 -25.59 -31.86 23.76
C GLY A 687 -25.31 -30.62 24.61
N GLY A 688 -24.37 -29.79 24.16
CA GLY A 688 -23.92 -28.62 24.91
C GLY A 688 -24.97 -27.53 24.95
N GLY A 689 -25.04 -26.77 26.06
CA GLY A 689 -25.85 -25.56 26.10
C GLY A 689 -25.34 -24.50 25.11
N GLY A 690 -26.24 -23.85 24.38
CA GLY A 690 -25.90 -22.68 23.56
C GLY A 690 -25.60 -21.46 24.44
N GLY A 691 -24.70 -20.60 23.97
CA GLY A 691 -24.31 -19.38 24.69
C GLY A 691 -25.39 -18.29 24.65
N ASP A 692 -25.44 -17.45 25.68
CA ASP A 692 -26.30 -16.25 25.68
C ASP A 692 -25.80 -15.20 24.66
N GLY A 693 -26.71 -14.39 24.14
CA GLY A 693 -26.37 -13.20 23.36
C GLY A 693 -25.85 -12.06 24.24
N GLY A 694 -24.99 -11.22 23.66
CA GLY A 694 -24.53 -9.97 24.28
C GLY A 694 -25.64 -8.92 24.30
N ASN A 695 -25.65 -8.06 25.31
CA ASN A 695 -26.58 -6.93 25.40
C ASN A 695 -26.14 -5.82 24.44
N GLY A 696 -27.09 -5.03 23.95
CA GLY A 696 -26.79 -3.83 23.17
C GLY A 696 -26.24 -2.69 24.03
N GLY A 697 -25.40 -1.86 23.45
CA GLY A 697 -24.81 -0.70 24.10
C GLY A 697 -25.84 0.41 24.39
N ALA A 698 -25.68 1.09 25.52
CA ALA A 698 -26.47 2.29 25.83
C ALA A 698 -25.99 3.49 24.99
N GLY A 699 -26.91 4.34 24.51
CA GLY A 699 -26.59 5.49 23.66
C GLY A 699 -27.77 5.89 22.78
N GLY A 700 -27.73 7.12 22.26
CA GLY A 700 -28.57 7.62 21.16
C GLY A 700 -30.09 7.48 21.30
N PRO A 701 -30.87 7.80 20.26
CA PRO A 701 -32.33 7.74 20.31
C PRO A 701 -32.91 6.31 20.30
N ASN A 702 -32.13 5.29 19.92
CA ASN A 702 -32.56 3.90 19.78
C ASN A 702 -31.83 2.93 20.72
N GLY A 703 -30.55 3.19 21.03
CA GLY A 703 -29.67 2.22 21.68
C GLY A 703 -29.28 1.05 20.76
N GLY A 704 -28.30 0.26 21.21
CA GLY A 704 -27.89 -0.95 20.49
C GLY A 704 -28.90 -2.08 20.61
N THR A 705 -29.02 -2.91 19.58
CA THR A 705 -29.80 -4.16 19.65
C THR A 705 -29.07 -5.19 20.52
N GLY A 706 -29.81 -6.01 21.27
CA GLY A 706 -29.25 -7.24 21.85
C GLY A 706 -28.88 -8.24 20.75
N GLY A 707 -27.86 -9.06 20.99
CA GLY A 707 -27.43 -10.13 20.11
C GLY A 707 -28.27 -11.40 20.25
N ASP A 708 -28.29 -12.19 19.19
CA ASP A 708 -29.01 -13.47 19.14
C ASP A 708 -28.40 -14.54 20.06
N PHE A 709 -29.20 -15.55 20.40
CA PHE A 709 -28.78 -16.67 21.23
C PHE A 709 -28.11 -17.79 20.42
N GLY A 710 -27.15 -18.46 21.04
CA GLY A 710 -26.58 -19.70 20.54
C GLY A 710 -27.59 -20.85 20.61
N GLN A 711 -27.66 -21.66 19.55
CA GLN A 711 -28.43 -22.90 19.57
C GLN A 711 -27.73 -23.94 20.47
N GLY A 712 -28.52 -24.77 21.14
CA GLY A 712 -28.01 -25.95 21.83
C GLY A 712 -27.42 -26.96 20.85
N GLY A 713 -26.30 -27.56 21.24
CA GLY A 713 -25.68 -28.63 20.46
C GLY A 713 -26.53 -29.90 20.47
N GLN A 714 -26.36 -30.75 19.46
CA GLN A 714 -27.11 -32.01 19.38
C GLN A 714 -26.55 -33.05 20.36
N GLY A 715 -27.39 -33.91 20.94
CA GLY A 715 -26.93 -35.03 21.76
C GLY A 715 -26.11 -36.05 20.97
N GLY A 716 -25.37 -36.90 21.68
CA GLY A 716 -24.64 -38.02 21.10
C GLY A 716 -25.53 -39.23 20.80
N GLU A 717 -25.01 -40.17 20.01
CA GLU A 717 -25.70 -41.37 19.53
C GLU A 717 -25.08 -42.64 20.14
N ALA A 718 -25.92 -43.59 20.55
CA ALA A 718 -25.51 -44.87 21.15
C ALA A 718 -25.41 -45.96 20.08
N GLY A 719 -24.21 -46.18 19.52
CA GLY A 719 -24.01 -47.04 18.35
C GLY A 719 -24.52 -46.40 17.05
N GLN A 720 -24.57 -47.18 15.97
CA GLN A 720 -24.97 -46.67 14.64
C GLN A 720 -26.50 -46.63 14.42
N ASP A 721 -27.28 -47.40 15.19
CA ASP A 721 -28.75 -47.53 15.06
C ASP A 721 -29.50 -47.24 16.37
N GLY A 722 -28.82 -46.89 17.45
CA GLY A 722 -29.40 -46.74 18.78
C GLY A 722 -29.97 -45.34 19.09
N PRO A 723 -30.56 -45.14 20.27
CA PRO A 723 -31.21 -43.89 20.64
C PRO A 723 -30.19 -42.74 20.77
N ARG A 724 -30.58 -41.58 20.24
CA ARG A 724 -29.86 -40.32 20.43
C ARG A 724 -30.22 -39.67 21.76
N ALA A 725 -29.24 -39.13 22.46
CA ALA A 725 -29.44 -38.33 23.65
C ALA A 725 -30.07 -36.96 23.32
N ASP A 726 -30.62 -36.29 24.33
CA ASP A 726 -31.23 -34.96 24.16
C ASP A 726 -30.21 -33.93 23.63
N SER A 727 -30.68 -33.00 22.79
CA SER A 727 -29.94 -31.78 22.49
C SER A 727 -29.84 -30.89 23.73
N GLY A 728 -28.77 -30.11 23.81
CA GLY A 728 -28.61 -29.10 24.85
C GLY A 728 -29.65 -27.98 24.76
N PRO A 729 -29.85 -27.21 25.83
CA PRO A 729 -30.71 -26.04 25.79
C PRO A 729 -30.11 -24.94 24.90
N ASN A 730 -30.99 -24.18 24.24
CA ASN A 730 -30.60 -22.90 23.62
C ASN A 730 -30.26 -21.87 24.70
N GLY A 731 -29.36 -20.94 24.37
CA GLY A 731 -29.08 -19.76 25.19
C GLY A 731 -30.24 -18.74 25.17
N THR A 732 -30.06 -17.62 25.86
CA THR A 732 -31.01 -16.50 25.88
C THR A 732 -30.53 -15.31 25.04
N ALA A 733 -31.45 -14.57 24.42
CA ALA A 733 -31.10 -13.39 23.64
C ALA A 733 -30.69 -12.23 24.55
N GLY A 734 -29.69 -11.47 24.12
CA GLY A 734 -29.22 -10.28 24.84
C GLY A 734 -30.29 -9.20 24.91
N GLN A 735 -30.19 -8.33 25.93
CA GLN A 735 -31.15 -7.22 26.08
C GLN A 735 -30.74 -6.02 25.21
N PRO A 736 -31.68 -5.29 24.60
CA PRO A 736 -31.37 -4.01 23.95
C PRO A 736 -30.80 -2.99 24.94
N GLY A 737 -29.89 -2.15 24.45
CA GLY A 737 -29.29 -1.06 25.21
C GLY A 737 -30.28 0.04 25.55
N THR A 738 -29.95 0.86 26.56
CA THR A 738 -30.84 1.94 27.00
C THR A 738 -30.71 3.18 26.13
N PRO A 739 -31.80 3.69 25.52
CA PRO A 739 -31.78 4.94 24.77
C PRO A 739 -31.57 6.17 25.66
N SER A 740 -31.16 7.26 25.02
CA SER A 740 -30.97 8.62 25.54
C SER A 740 -31.74 9.64 24.68
N ALA A 741 -31.90 10.87 25.16
CA ALA A 741 -32.81 11.84 24.54
C ALA A 741 -32.11 12.76 23.52
N ALA A 742 -32.74 12.92 22.35
CA ALA A 742 -32.32 13.83 21.27
C ALA A 742 -32.41 15.32 21.63
N ALA A 743 -31.54 16.13 21.03
CA ALA A 743 -31.54 17.59 21.08
C ALA A 743 -32.24 18.16 19.82
N ALA A 744 -33.27 19.00 20.01
CA ALA A 744 -34.08 19.46 18.89
C ALA A 744 -33.40 20.57 18.06
N SER A 745 -33.26 20.37 16.74
CA SER A 745 -32.96 21.42 15.76
C SER A 745 -33.58 21.13 14.38
N ALA A 746 -33.73 22.18 13.56
CA ALA A 746 -34.68 22.20 12.45
C ALA A 746 -34.03 22.26 11.05
N SER A 747 -34.66 21.58 10.08
CA SER A 747 -34.22 21.48 8.69
C SER A 747 -34.57 22.73 7.86
N ALA A 748 -33.71 23.07 6.88
CA ALA A 748 -34.01 24.01 5.79
C ALA A 748 -33.46 23.48 4.45
N ALA A 749 -34.16 23.69 3.34
CA ALA A 749 -33.85 23.08 2.04
C ALA A 749 -34.15 24.02 0.84
N ARG A 750 -33.40 23.86 -0.26
CA ARG A 750 -33.61 24.33 -1.67
C ARG A 750 -32.29 24.17 -2.49
N LEU A 751 -32.24 24.15 -3.83
CA LEU A 751 -33.07 23.48 -4.87
C LEU A 751 -32.36 23.60 -6.27
N THR A 752 -32.35 22.50 -7.03
CA THR A 752 -31.95 22.23 -8.45
C THR A 752 -31.79 23.36 -9.52
N ALA A 753 -30.84 23.19 -10.47
CA ALA A 753 -31.03 23.29 -11.96
C ALA A 753 -29.72 22.95 -12.75
N ALA A 754 -29.77 22.64 -14.07
CA ALA A 754 -28.58 22.22 -14.87
C ALA A 754 -28.65 22.40 -16.42
N ALA A 755 -27.45 22.42 -17.05
CA ALA A 755 -27.11 21.97 -18.43
C ALA A 755 -27.49 22.85 -19.69
N PRO A 756 -27.16 22.47 -20.97
CA PRO A 756 -25.86 22.81 -21.63
C PRO A 756 -25.96 23.21 -23.15
N THR A 757 -24.87 23.01 -23.93
CA THR A 757 -24.70 22.88 -25.43
C THR A 757 -23.86 23.96 -26.18
N ALA A 758 -23.44 23.65 -27.43
CA ALA A 758 -22.43 24.34 -28.27
C ALA A 758 -22.79 24.27 -29.78
N PHE A 759 -21.95 24.80 -30.72
CA PHE A 759 -21.69 24.32 -32.12
C PHE A 759 -20.73 25.25 -32.93
N ALA A 760 -20.31 24.87 -34.16
CA ALA A 760 -19.24 25.49 -35.00
C ALA A 760 -19.70 25.69 -36.50
N SER A 761 -18.94 25.99 -37.58
CA SER A 761 -17.53 25.75 -38.03
C SER A 761 -17.13 26.62 -39.26
N ALA A 762 -15.94 26.37 -39.89
CA ALA A 762 -15.52 26.68 -41.30
C ALA A 762 -15.05 28.12 -41.67
N SER A 763 -14.19 28.40 -42.68
CA SER A 763 -13.27 27.58 -43.53
C SER A 763 -12.26 28.41 -44.40
N ALA A 764 -11.26 27.72 -44.98
CA ALA A 764 -10.59 27.91 -46.28
C ALA A 764 -9.38 28.89 -46.52
N GLN A 765 -8.42 28.37 -47.30
CA GLN A 765 -7.12 28.86 -47.83
C GLN A 765 -7.26 29.78 -49.09
N PRO A 766 -6.22 30.54 -49.53
CA PRO A 766 -5.21 30.02 -50.48
C PRO A 766 -3.77 30.63 -50.40
N THR A 767 -2.86 30.14 -51.26
CA THR A 767 -1.42 30.47 -51.39
C THR A 767 -1.16 31.34 -52.67
N LEU A 768 -0.03 31.42 -53.43
CA LEU A 768 1.14 30.58 -53.75
C LEU A 768 2.43 31.41 -54.03
N GLN A 769 3.60 30.87 -53.64
CA GLN A 769 4.90 30.78 -54.36
C GLN A 769 5.56 32.00 -55.08
N SER A 770 6.79 32.34 -54.66
CA SER A 770 7.89 32.76 -55.57
C SER A 770 9.33 32.61 -55.02
N LEU A 771 9.58 31.72 -54.04
CA LEU A 771 10.91 31.49 -53.42
C LEU A 771 11.30 30.00 -53.45
N TRP A 772 11.13 29.35 -54.60
CA TRP A 772 11.20 27.90 -54.74
C TRP A 772 12.23 27.46 -55.81
N SER A 773 13.40 27.02 -55.34
CA SER A 773 14.29 26.08 -56.06
C SER A 773 15.38 25.52 -55.11
N GLY A 774 16.20 26.39 -54.50
CA GLY A 774 17.23 25.99 -53.53
C GLY A 774 16.73 25.67 -52.11
N LEU A 775 15.43 25.80 -51.87
CA LEU A 775 14.76 25.55 -50.58
C LEU A 775 14.09 24.16 -50.54
N VAL A 776 13.82 23.55 -51.70
CA VAL A 776 12.93 22.38 -51.86
C VAL A 776 13.51 21.14 -51.18
N ASP A 777 14.74 20.77 -51.53
CA ASP A 777 15.39 19.55 -51.02
C ASP A 777 15.57 19.58 -49.50
N ARG A 778 15.70 20.78 -48.92
CA ARG A 778 15.83 21.00 -47.47
C ARG A 778 14.49 21.01 -46.74
N LEU A 779 13.41 21.47 -47.38
CA LEU A 779 12.06 21.33 -46.84
C LEU A 779 11.57 19.88 -46.89
N ASN A 780 11.99 19.09 -47.88
CA ASN A 780 11.57 17.69 -47.99
C ASN A 780 12.03 16.84 -46.80
N TYR A 781 13.27 16.96 -46.34
CA TYR A 781 13.71 16.30 -45.10
C TYR A 781 12.97 16.86 -43.87
N ILE A 782 12.91 18.18 -43.69
CA ILE A 782 12.32 18.77 -42.47
C ILE A 782 10.82 18.45 -42.35
N PHE A 783 10.05 18.52 -43.44
CA PHE A 783 8.59 18.48 -43.44
C PHE A 783 7.94 17.25 -44.08
N PHE A 784 8.69 16.37 -44.75
CA PHE A 784 8.15 15.18 -45.43
C PHE A 784 9.02 13.93 -45.24
N ASN A 785 9.79 13.86 -44.14
CA ASN A 785 10.62 12.69 -43.83
C ASN A 785 9.80 11.39 -43.79
N SER A 786 10.41 10.32 -44.26
CA SER A 786 9.87 8.97 -44.19
C SER A 786 10.86 8.06 -43.50
N SER A 787 10.43 7.52 -42.37
CA SER A 787 11.19 6.63 -41.49
C SER A 787 11.72 5.38 -42.20
N PRO A 788 12.78 4.75 -41.68
CA PRO A 788 13.24 3.49 -42.23
C PRO A 788 12.21 2.37 -41.95
N THR A 789 12.26 1.32 -42.76
CA THR A 789 11.67 0.01 -42.40
C THR A 789 12.77 -1.02 -42.54
N PHE A 790 12.83 -2.01 -41.66
CA PHE A 790 13.82 -3.07 -41.73
C PHE A 790 13.19 -4.42 -41.42
N SER A 791 13.90 -5.49 -41.77
CA SER A 791 13.50 -6.86 -41.47
C SER A 791 14.70 -7.66 -40.99
N ASN A 792 14.46 -8.62 -40.11
CA ASN A 792 15.48 -9.49 -39.53
C ASN A 792 15.42 -10.88 -40.17
N GLU A 793 16.48 -11.27 -40.88
CA GLU A 793 16.69 -12.65 -41.34
C GLU A 793 17.68 -13.35 -40.40
N THR A 794 17.36 -14.58 -39.97
CA THR A 794 18.16 -15.37 -39.02
C THR A 794 18.57 -16.72 -39.58
N ASP A 795 19.83 -17.11 -39.37
CA ASP A 795 20.32 -18.46 -39.65
C ASP A 795 19.65 -19.51 -38.74
N PRO A 796 19.61 -20.80 -39.13
CA PRO A 796 19.31 -21.89 -38.20
C PRO A 796 20.31 -21.93 -37.04
N GLN A 797 19.84 -22.26 -35.83
CA GLN A 797 20.70 -22.31 -34.64
C GLN A 797 21.86 -23.31 -34.78
N ASP A 798 23.01 -22.95 -34.19
CA ASP A 798 24.10 -23.90 -33.95
C ASP A 798 23.70 -24.93 -32.88
N GLN A 799 23.90 -26.22 -33.17
CA GLN A 799 23.45 -27.32 -32.29
C GLN A 799 24.37 -27.61 -31.10
N ALA A 800 25.55 -26.99 -31.01
CA ALA A 800 26.49 -27.16 -29.90
C ALA A 800 26.46 -25.98 -28.90
N THR A 801 26.05 -24.80 -29.36
CA THR A 801 26.10 -23.53 -28.60
C THR A 801 24.76 -22.82 -28.50
N GLY A 802 23.75 -23.24 -29.29
CA GLY A 802 22.45 -22.55 -29.37
C GLY A 802 22.51 -21.17 -30.03
N ALA A 803 23.67 -20.75 -30.52
CA ALA A 803 23.86 -19.42 -31.10
C ALA A 803 23.11 -19.27 -32.44
N ILE A 804 22.60 -18.07 -32.69
CA ILE A 804 21.82 -17.70 -33.87
C ILE A 804 22.43 -16.44 -34.46
N ASN A 805 22.96 -16.53 -35.68
CA ASN A 805 23.34 -15.33 -36.44
C ASN A 805 22.07 -14.68 -37.01
N GLY A 806 22.06 -13.36 -37.06
CA GLY A 806 21.01 -12.62 -37.74
C GLY A 806 21.53 -11.39 -38.46
N ARG A 807 20.67 -10.87 -39.33
CA ARG A 807 20.98 -9.81 -40.28
C ARG A 807 19.77 -8.91 -40.44
N LEU A 808 19.98 -7.62 -40.23
CA LEU A 808 18.97 -6.58 -40.39
C LEU A 808 19.10 -5.93 -41.77
N ASP A 809 18.13 -6.15 -42.65
CA ASP A 809 18.06 -5.52 -43.97
C ASP A 809 17.09 -4.34 -43.95
N GLY A 810 17.67 -3.13 -43.98
CA GLY A 810 16.97 -1.87 -43.75
C GLY A 810 16.88 -0.99 -44.98
N VAL A 811 15.67 -0.52 -45.27
CA VAL A 811 15.34 0.36 -46.39
C VAL A 811 15.12 1.78 -45.87
N SER A 812 15.95 2.71 -46.35
CA SER A 812 15.76 4.15 -46.10
C SER A 812 14.83 4.77 -47.15
N HIS A 813 13.87 5.57 -46.69
CA HIS A 813 12.91 6.27 -47.53
C HIS A 813 13.23 7.77 -47.71
N ASN A 814 14.36 8.26 -47.18
CA ASN A 814 14.74 9.68 -47.24
C ASN A 814 16.08 9.96 -47.98
N GLY A 815 16.81 8.92 -48.40
CA GLY A 815 18.06 9.02 -49.16
C GLY A 815 19.36 8.96 -48.34
N TYR A 816 19.29 8.95 -47.01
CA TYR A 816 20.44 8.71 -46.13
C TYR A 816 20.59 7.21 -45.81
N LYS A 817 21.81 6.74 -45.51
CA LYS A 817 22.08 5.35 -45.12
C LYS A 817 21.43 5.06 -43.76
N VAL A 818 20.83 3.87 -43.61
CA VAL A 818 20.35 3.37 -42.31
C VAL A 818 21.54 2.95 -41.44
N THR A 819 21.53 3.32 -40.16
CA THR A 819 22.43 2.80 -39.13
C THR A 819 21.61 2.19 -37.98
N TYR A 820 22.13 1.16 -37.35
CA TYR A 820 21.44 0.43 -36.28
C TYR A 820 22.08 0.66 -34.91
N SER A 821 21.25 0.65 -33.87
CA SER A 821 21.70 0.59 -32.47
C SER A 821 20.78 -0.33 -31.67
N ILE A 822 21.33 -1.03 -30.68
CA ILE A 822 20.53 -1.84 -29.75
C ILE A 822 19.76 -0.87 -28.84
N GLY A 823 18.44 -0.97 -28.80
CA GLY A 823 17.60 -0.22 -27.87
C GLY A 823 17.58 -0.91 -26.51
N THR A 824 17.01 -2.12 -26.50
CA THR A 824 16.98 -3.03 -25.35
C THR A 824 17.66 -4.34 -25.75
N GLY A 825 18.67 -4.78 -24.98
CA GLY A 825 19.33 -6.06 -25.19
C GLY A 825 18.45 -7.26 -24.83
N PRO A 826 18.80 -8.47 -25.30
CA PRO A 826 18.16 -9.71 -24.88
C PRO A 826 18.32 -9.98 -23.38
N LYS A 827 17.44 -10.80 -22.82
CA LYS A 827 17.35 -11.05 -21.37
C LYS A 827 17.99 -12.36 -20.94
N TYR A 828 18.04 -13.36 -21.83
CA TYR A 828 18.49 -14.73 -21.54
C TYR A 828 19.73 -15.13 -22.34
N GLY A 829 20.35 -14.17 -23.04
CA GLY A 829 21.56 -14.29 -23.84
C GLY A 829 22.18 -12.92 -24.10
N GLU A 830 23.15 -12.85 -25.01
CA GLU A 830 23.82 -11.60 -25.42
C GLU A 830 23.83 -11.43 -26.95
N LEU A 831 23.79 -10.16 -27.41
CA LEU A 831 24.09 -9.82 -28.80
C LEU A 831 25.59 -9.53 -28.95
N THR A 832 26.31 -10.50 -29.49
CA THR A 832 27.73 -10.36 -29.86
C THR A 832 27.87 -9.99 -31.34
N ASN A 833 29.05 -9.52 -31.75
CA ASN A 833 29.37 -9.19 -33.16
C ASN A 833 28.42 -8.17 -33.84
N PHE A 834 27.68 -7.35 -33.08
CA PHE A 834 26.74 -6.36 -33.61
C PHE A 834 27.49 -5.27 -34.41
N ASP A 835 27.13 -5.12 -35.68
CA ASP A 835 27.67 -4.08 -36.58
C ASP A 835 26.62 -2.98 -36.86
N PRO A 836 26.78 -1.77 -36.29
CA PRO A 836 25.90 -0.62 -36.54
C PRO A 836 25.76 -0.20 -38.01
N GLU A 837 26.73 -0.54 -38.87
CA GLU A 837 26.78 -0.15 -40.28
C GLU A 837 26.27 -1.21 -41.25
N THR A 838 26.14 -2.48 -40.84
CA THR A 838 25.66 -3.57 -41.71
C THR A 838 24.49 -4.37 -41.13
N GLY A 839 24.19 -4.23 -39.83
CA GLY A 839 23.06 -4.88 -39.19
C GLY A 839 23.25 -6.38 -38.91
N THR A 840 24.47 -6.91 -39.06
CA THR A 840 24.77 -8.29 -38.66
C THR A 840 24.99 -8.40 -37.15
N TYR A 841 24.57 -9.50 -36.55
CA TYR A 841 24.81 -9.83 -35.14
C TYR A 841 24.82 -11.36 -34.92
N THR A 842 25.35 -11.78 -33.78
CA THR A 842 25.28 -13.17 -33.28
C THR A 842 24.63 -13.17 -31.90
N TYR A 843 23.38 -13.63 -31.81
CA TYR A 843 22.75 -13.93 -30.53
C TYR A 843 23.37 -15.20 -29.95
N THR A 844 23.81 -15.14 -28.69
CA THR A 844 24.33 -16.30 -27.95
C THR A 844 23.49 -16.47 -26.68
N PRO A 845 22.72 -17.57 -26.52
CA PRO A 845 21.98 -17.82 -25.28
C PRO A 845 22.93 -18.13 -24.12
N ASN A 846 22.46 -17.97 -22.88
CA ASN A 846 23.13 -18.54 -21.72
C ASN A 846 23.28 -20.07 -21.90
N SER A 847 24.46 -20.61 -21.59
CA SER A 847 24.78 -22.03 -21.80
C SER A 847 23.82 -23.01 -21.09
N ALA A 848 23.21 -22.60 -19.97
CA ALA A 848 22.21 -23.40 -19.26
C ALA A 848 20.90 -23.59 -20.07
N LEU A 849 20.64 -22.71 -21.04
CA LEU A 849 19.41 -22.68 -21.84
C LEU A 849 19.55 -23.35 -23.22
N VAL A 850 20.75 -23.82 -23.58
CA VAL A 850 20.99 -24.51 -24.85
C VAL A 850 20.27 -25.86 -24.90
N THR A 851 20.24 -26.61 -23.79
CA THR A 851 19.57 -27.92 -23.71
C THR A 851 18.04 -27.82 -23.60
N PRO A 852 17.45 -27.05 -22.67
CA PRO A 852 15.99 -26.94 -22.59
C PRO A 852 15.39 -26.03 -23.68
N GLY A 853 16.19 -25.10 -24.21
CA GLY A 853 15.74 -24.05 -25.12
C GLY A 853 15.39 -22.77 -24.38
N VAL A 854 15.11 -21.71 -25.14
CA VAL A 854 14.59 -20.43 -24.62
C VAL A 854 13.90 -19.66 -25.74
N THR A 855 12.93 -18.82 -25.40
CA THR A 855 12.43 -17.75 -26.26
C THR A 855 12.79 -16.43 -25.62
N ASP A 856 13.47 -15.55 -26.36
CA ASP A 856 14.07 -14.30 -25.87
C ASP A 856 13.72 -13.18 -26.86
N SER A 857 13.87 -11.91 -26.46
CA SER A 857 13.61 -10.79 -27.36
C SER A 857 14.46 -9.57 -27.06
N PHE A 858 14.75 -8.80 -28.11
CA PHE A 858 15.54 -7.58 -28.04
C PHE A 858 14.97 -6.53 -29.00
N THR A 859 15.18 -5.25 -28.71
CA THR A 859 14.75 -4.16 -29.60
C THR A 859 15.95 -3.55 -30.32
N ILE A 860 15.79 -3.29 -31.61
CA ILE A 860 16.77 -2.55 -32.41
C ILE A 860 16.14 -1.25 -32.87
N VAL A 861 16.89 -0.16 -32.78
CA VAL A 861 16.55 1.14 -33.33
C VAL A 861 17.30 1.33 -34.64
N ALA A 862 16.55 1.43 -35.74
CA ALA A 862 17.06 1.81 -37.05
C ALA A 862 16.90 3.33 -37.25
N ASP A 863 18.00 4.02 -37.53
CA ASP A 863 18.10 5.48 -37.72
C ASP A 863 18.40 5.80 -39.19
N ASN A 864 17.65 6.71 -39.82
CA ASN A 864 17.99 7.30 -41.13
C ASN A 864 18.11 8.84 -41.13
N GLY A 865 18.25 9.46 -39.95
CA GLY A 865 18.46 10.90 -39.75
C GLY A 865 19.89 11.29 -39.35
N ALA A 866 20.69 10.37 -38.80
CA ALA A 866 22.05 10.65 -38.32
C ALA A 866 22.95 11.30 -39.39
N GLY A 867 22.81 10.89 -40.65
CA GLY A 867 23.54 11.48 -41.79
C GLY A 867 23.06 12.86 -42.25
N ALA A 868 21.96 13.38 -41.70
CA ALA A 868 21.34 14.65 -42.09
C ALA A 868 21.64 15.82 -41.13
N GLN A 869 22.14 15.54 -39.91
CA GLN A 869 22.29 16.55 -38.85
C GLN A 869 23.45 17.53 -39.10
N LEU A 870 23.16 18.84 -39.08
CA LEU A 870 24.18 19.89 -39.18
C LEU A 870 24.79 20.24 -37.81
N SER A 871 26.11 20.37 -37.74
CA SER A 871 26.80 20.74 -36.49
C SER A 871 26.62 22.23 -36.12
N GLY A 872 26.51 22.51 -34.82
CA GLY A 872 26.41 23.88 -34.28
C GLY A 872 24.99 24.46 -34.26
N PRO A 873 24.83 25.79 -34.08
CA PRO A 873 23.52 26.40 -33.80
C PRO A 873 22.50 26.29 -34.95
N LEU A 874 22.94 26.01 -36.18
CA LEU A 874 22.06 25.72 -37.30
C LEU A 874 21.36 24.35 -37.17
N GLY A 875 22.03 23.35 -36.59
CA GLY A 875 21.44 22.05 -36.27
C GLY A 875 20.31 22.13 -35.26
N LEU A 876 20.45 22.99 -34.25
CA LEU A 876 19.40 23.21 -33.24
C LEU A 876 18.10 23.72 -33.89
N VAL A 877 18.21 24.62 -34.88
CA VAL A 877 17.06 25.12 -35.66
C VAL A 877 16.47 24.02 -36.54
N GLN A 878 17.32 23.21 -37.20
CA GLN A 878 16.90 22.07 -38.03
C GLN A 878 16.10 21.04 -37.19
N VAL A 879 16.63 20.62 -36.04
CA VAL A 879 15.97 19.67 -35.12
C VAL A 879 14.65 20.24 -34.58
N THR A 880 14.63 21.52 -34.18
CA THR A 880 13.40 22.17 -33.66
C THR A 880 12.30 22.23 -34.73
N LEU A 881 12.65 22.54 -35.98
CA LEU A 881 11.69 22.58 -37.08
C LEU A 881 11.22 21.18 -37.50
N HIS A 882 12.11 20.17 -37.48
CA HIS A 882 11.75 18.80 -37.80
C HIS A 882 10.81 18.20 -36.74
N GLN A 883 11.14 18.33 -35.44
CA GLN A 883 10.25 17.91 -34.34
C GLN A 883 8.88 18.59 -34.41
N LEU A 884 8.82 19.89 -34.73
CA LEU A 884 7.57 20.60 -34.96
C LEU A 884 6.79 20.06 -36.17
N ALA A 885 7.46 19.61 -37.23
CA ALA A 885 6.81 19.02 -38.40
C ALA A 885 6.22 17.63 -38.13
N ILE A 886 6.88 16.81 -37.31
CA ILE A 886 6.33 15.51 -36.87
C ILE A 886 5.14 15.74 -35.92
N ALA A 887 5.25 16.68 -34.96
CA ALA A 887 4.15 17.05 -34.06
C ALA A 887 2.91 17.63 -34.79
N LEU A 888 3.09 18.17 -36.00
CA LEU A 888 2.01 18.63 -36.88
C LEU A 888 1.54 17.57 -37.90
N GLY A 889 2.08 16.34 -37.85
CA GLY A 889 1.70 15.23 -38.73
C GLY A 889 2.15 15.37 -40.19
N LEU A 890 3.21 16.16 -40.45
CA LEU A 890 3.74 16.40 -41.79
C LEU A 890 4.89 15.43 -42.14
N ALA A 891 5.78 15.19 -41.17
CA ALA A 891 6.91 14.27 -41.28
C ALA A 891 6.73 13.03 -40.39
N LYS A 892 7.46 11.95 -40.69
CA LYS A 892 7.65 10.79 -39.80
C LYS A 892 9.03 10.89 -39.08
N PRO A 893 9.25 10.21 -37.94
CA PRO A 893 10.50 10.34 -37.18
C PRO A 893 11.68 9.66 -37.89
N ASP A 894 12.90 10.14 -37.62
CA ASP A 894 14.15 9.60 -38.17
C ASP A 894 14.50 8.18 -37.67
N THR A 895 13.87 7.73 -36.58
CA THR A 895 14.07 6.41 -35.98
C THR A 895 12.82 5.55 -36.00
N VAL A 896 13.00 4.24 -36.20
CA VAL A 896 12.00 3.19 -35.91
C VAL A 896 12.64 2.15 -35.02
N GLU A 897 11.94 1.79 -33.95
CA GLU A 897 12.29 0.70 -33.05
C GLU A 897 11.39 -0.50 -33.34
N GLU A 898 11.99 -1.69 -33.45
CA GLU A 898 11.27 -2.95 -33.68
C GLU A 898 11.82 -4.05 -32.77
N THR A 899 10.91 -4.85 -32.21
CA THR A 899 11.22 -5.96 -31.30
C THR A 899 11.35 -7.26 -32.07
N PHE A 900 12.49 -7.94 -31.93
CA PHE A 900 12.71 -9.25 -32.55
C PHE A 900 12.72 -10.34 -31.50
N THR A 901 11.83 -11.32 -31.67
CA THR A 901 11.83 -12.57 -30.89
C THR A 901 12.79 -13.57 -31.52
N VAL A 902 13.70 -14.11 -30.73
CA VAL A 902 14.58 -15.23 -31.11
C VAL A 902 14.18 -16.47 -30.32
N LYS A 903 14.36 -17.66 -30.91
CA LYS A 903 13.96 -18.91 -30.26
C LYS A 903 15.00 -20.01 -30.45
N VAL A 904 15.61 -20.41 -29.34
CA VAL A 904 16.48 -21.58 -29.25
C VAL A 904 15.61 -22.81 -28.98
N LEU A 905 15.67 -23.78 -29.88
CA LEU A 905 14.98 -25.06 -29.79
C LEU A 905 15.80 -26.02 -28.94
N GLY A 906 15.25 -26.41 -27.78
CA GLY A 906 15.79 -27.46 -26.93
C GLY A 906 14.74 -28.53 -26.61
N ASP A 907 14.90 -29.23 -25.50
CA ASP A 907 13.99 -30.31 -25.09
C ASP A 907 12.74 -29.85 -24.32
N GLY A 908 12.67 -28.59 -23.87
CA GLY A 908 11.54 -28.02 -23.15
C GLY A 908 11.38 -28.51 -21.70
N VAL A 909 12.43 -29.09 -21.10
CA VAL A 909 12.43 -29.56 -19.71
C VAL A 909 13.38 -28.71 -18.86
N TYR A 910 12.82 -27.89 -17.99
CA TYR A 910 13.54 -26.95 -17.12
C TYR A 910 13.52 -27.43 -15.68
N GLY A 911 14.59 -27.19 -14.92
CA GLY A 911 14.69 -27.56 -13.51
C GLY A 911 15.02 -29.04 -13.26
N LEU A 912 14.88 -29.48 -12.01
CA LEU A 912 15.28 -30.81 -11.55
C LEU A 912 14.25 -31.40 -10.58
N THR A 913 13.56 -32.47 -10.99
CA THR A 913 12.59 -33.17 -10.14
C THR A 913 13.21 -33.83 -8.90
N SER A 914 14.54 -34.01 -8.87
CA SER A 914 15.28 -34.44 -7.67
C SER A 914 15.19 -33.45 -6.51
N ASN A 915 14.93 -32.17 -6.77
CA ASN A 915 14.77 -31.15 -5.74
C ASN A 915 13.51 -31.36 -4.86
N SER A 916 12.71 -32.39 -5.16
CA SER A 916 11.71 -32.95 -4.24
C SER A 916 12.29 -33.39 -2.90
N GLU A 917 13.60 -33.68 -2.81
CA GLU A 917 14.27 -33.94 -1.53
C GLU A 917 14.26 -32.75 -0.55
N TYR A 918 14.05 -31.52 -1.06
CA TYR A 918 14.07 -30.29 -0.27
C TYR A 918 12.68 -29.90 0.26
N ALA A 919 11.62 -30.66 -0.07
CA ALA A 919 10.25 -30.33 0.30
C ALA A 919 10.01 -30.44 1.82
N ILE A 920 9.35 -29.42 2.40
CA ILE A 920 8.80 -29.46 3.75
C ILE A 920 7.30 -29.78 3.63
N VAL A 921 6.95 -31.07 3.61
CA VAL A 921 5.59 -31.57 3.29
C VAL A 921 4.66 -31.78 4.50
N ASN A 922 5.17 -31.54 5.71
CA ASN A 922 4.39 -31.63 6.94
C ASN A 922 4.14 -30.21 7.45
N GLN A 923 3.18 -29.50 6.86
CA GLN A 923 2.73 -28.22 7.37
C GLN A 923 1.88 -28.42 8.65
N SER A 924 2.39 -27.96 9.79
CA SER A 924 1.71 -28.08 11.09
C SER A 924 0.85 -26.85 11.43
N TYR A 925 1.02 -25.73 10.71
CA TYR A 925 0.43 -24.43 11.02
C TYR A 925 -0.05 -23.68 9.76
N GLU A 926 -0.66 -22.49 9.90
CA GLU A 926 -1.05 -21.63 8.77
C GLU A 926 0.18 -20.82 8.27
N ASN A 927 1.18 -21.51 7.72
CA ASN A 927 2.54 -20.99 7.49
C ASN A 927 3.18 -21.39 6.15
N CYS A 928 2.40 -21.70 5.11
CA CYS A 928 2.88 -22.20 3.81
C CYS A 928 4.08 -21.42 3.24
N THR A 929 4.05 -20.08 3.30
CA THR A 929 5.17 -19.21 2.90
C THR A 929 6.49 -19.55 3.61
N LEU A 930 6.47 -19.87 4.90
CA LEU A 930 7.67 -20.27 5.65
C LEU A 930 8.19 -21.65 5.22
N ASN A 931 7.30 -22.60 4.94
CA ASN A 931 7.67 -23.94 4.50
C ASN A 931 8.19 -23.95 3.05
N ALA A 932 7.58 -23.17 2.16
CA ALA A 932 8.11 -22.89 0.82
C ALA A 932 9.49 -22.20 0.90
N THR A 933 9.64 -21.20 1.79
CA THR A 933 10.92 -20.51 2.03
C THR A 933 12.00 -21.46 2.54
N GLY A 934 11.69 -22.35 3.50
CA GLY A 934 12.63 -23.36 3.99
C GLY A 934 13.09 -24.33 2.90
N ALA A 935 12.17 -24.76 2.02
CA ALA A 935 12.48 -25.58 0.85
C ALA A 935 13.32 -24.82 -0.19
N ALA A 936 13.06 -23.53 -0.41
CA ALA A 936 13.82 -22.68 -1.32
C ALA A 936 15.24 -22.39 -0.81
N ILE A 937 15.42 -22.15 0.50
CA ILE A 937 16.74 -22.08 1.17
C ILE A 937 17.50 -23.39 0.94
N ALA A 938 16.84 -24.53 1.15
CA ALA A 938 17.46 -25.84 0.98
C ALA A 938 17.88 -26.12 -0.47
N GLN A 939 17.07 -25.74 -1.46
CA GLN A 939 17.45 -25.82 -2.88
C GLN A 939 18.58 -24.83 -3.23
N ALA A 940 18.45 -23.55 -2.91
CA ALA A 940 19.42 -22.51 -3.27
C ALA A 940 20.78 -22.70 -2.61
N THR A 941 20.83 -23.27 -1.39
CA THR A 941 22.09 -23.60 -0.72
C THR A 941 22.67 -24.95 -1.18
N GLY A 942 21.94 -25.76 -1.96
CA GLY A 942 22.37 -27.11 -2.35
C GLY A 942 22.39 -28.08 -1.16
N GLY A 943 21.39 -27.99 -0.28
CA GLY A 943 21.22 -28.84 0.89
C GLY A 943 22.19 -28.59 2.04
N ARG A 944 23.00 -27.52 1.99
CA ARG A 944 23.92 -27.13 3.08
C ARG A 944 23.15 -26.61 4.31
N GLU A 945 22.04 -25.93 4.08
CA GLU A 945 21.14 -25.43 5.11
C GLU A 945 19.76 -26.02 4.83
N ARG A 946 19.20 -26.74 5.79
CA ARG A 946 17.88 -27.40 5.67
C ARG A 946 17.06 -27.07 6.92
N PRO A 947 16.60 -25.81 7.06
CA PRO A 947 15.81 -25.41 8.22
C PRO A 947 14.53 -26.22 8.27
N THR A 948 14.13 -26.67 9.47
CA THR A 948 12.81 -27.29 9.65
C THR A 948 11.72 -26.23 9.74
N GLU A 949 10.45 -26.62 9.59
CA GLU A 949 9.30 -25.75 9.88
C GLU A 949 9.46 -25.04 11.23
N ILE A 950 9.85 -25.77 12.28
CA ILE A 950 10.04 -25.26 13.65
C ILE A 950 11.16 -24.20 13.70
N ASP A 951 12.20 -24.35 12.87
CA ASP A 951 13.27 -23.36 12.79
C ASP A 951 12.82 -22.11 12.02
N MET A 952 12.10 -22.27 10.91
CA MET A 952 11.54 -21.15 10.15
C MET A 952 10.54 -20.33 10.98
N VAL A 953 9.65 -20.99 11.72
CA VAL A 953 8.72 -20.37 12.68
C VAL A 953 9.49 -19.55 13.73
N ARG A 954 10.51 -20.14 14.36
CA ARG A 954 11.31 -19.48 15.39
C ARG A 954 12.08 -18.26 14.85
N LEU A 955 12.61 -18.35 13.63
CA LEU A 955 13.33 -17.25 12.98
C LEU A 955 12.38 -16.10 12.61
N ALA A 956 11.17 -16.40 12.15
CA ALA A 956 10.14 -15.41 11.82
C ALA A 956 9.55 -14.73 13.08
N GLN A 957 9.40 -15.45 14.20
CA GLN A 957 9.02 -14.87 15.50
C GLN A 957 10.13 -14.00 16.11
N ALA A 958 11.40 -14.31 15.85
CA ALA A 958 12.53 -13.50 16.31
C ALA A 958 12.72 -12.21 15.48
N THR A 959 12.40 -12.25 14.19
CA THR A 959 12.74 -11.21 13.21
C THR A 959 11.64 -10.16 13.03
N ASN A 960 12.07 -8.90 12.90
CA ASN A 960 11.17 -7.76 12.71
C ASN A 960 10.73 -7.66 11.24
N SER A 961 9.46 -7.36 11.03
CA SER A 961 8.84 -7.27 9.71
C SER A 961 9.27 -6.02 8.95
N VAL A 962 9.63 -6.20 7.67
CA VAL A 962 9.89 -5.11 6.72
C VAL A 962 8.63 -4.70 5.95
N VAL A 963 7.56 -5.51 6.07
CA VAL A 963 6.20 -5.21 5.57
C VAL A 963 5.37 -4.46 6.63
N ARG A 964 5.59 -4.76 7.91
CA ARG A 964 4.91 -4.19 9.09
C ARG A 964 5.94 -3.58 10.07
N PRO A 965 6.59 -2.44 9.75
CA PRO A 965 7.70 -1.90 10.52
C PRO A 965 7.37 -1.71 12.01
N GLY A 966 8.17 -2.30 12.89
CA GLY A 966 7.96 -2.30 14.34
C GLY A 966 7.19 -3.49 14.92
N ALA A 967 6.70 -4.42 14.08
CA ALA A 967 6.15 -5.72 14.49
C ALA A 967 7.08 -6.89 14.10
N LYS A 968 6.77 -8.11 14.56
CA LYS A 968 7.43 -9.35 14.08
C LYS A 968 6.89 -9.81 12.73
N MET A 969 7.68 -10.63 12.02
CA MET A 969 7.22 -11.27 10.78
C MET A 969 6.08 -12.27 11.08
N TYR A 970 6.16 -13.01 12.18
CA TYR A 970 5.17 -13.98 12.66
C TYR A 970 4.91 -13.78 14.16
N LEU A 971 3.67 -13.91 14.63
CA LEU A 971 3.31 -13.61 16.03
C LEU A 971 3.32 -14.85 16.93
N ASP A 972 2.57 -15.89 16.56
CA ASP A 972 2.50 -17.19 17.26
C ASP A 972 2.08 -18.25 16.23
N GLU A 973 2.69 -19.44 16.28
CA GLU A 973 2.39 -20.53 15.33
C GLU A 973 0.95 -21.04 15.39
N ASN A 974 0.23 -20.70 16.46
CA ASN A 974 -1.16 -21.03 16.72
C ASN A 974 -2.10 -19.84 16.43
N THR A 975 -1.71 -18.91 15.55
CA THR A 975 -2.57 -17.83 15.03
C THR A 975 -2.77 -17.96 13.51
N ALA A 976 -3.79 -17.29 12.97
CA ALA A 976 -4.15 -17.34 11.55
C ALA A 976 -3.40 -16.32 10.68
N ASP A 977 -2.44 -15.59 11.26
CA ASP A 977 -1.70 -14.52 10.59
C ASP A 977 -0.38 -15.05 10.01
N GLY A 978 -0.41 -15.47 8.75
CA GLY A 978 0.77 -15.93 8.00
C GLY A 978 1.87 -14.87 7.80
N VAL A 979 3.00 -15.31 7.22
CA VAL A 979 4.15 -14.44 6.90
C VAL A 979 4.07 -13.96 5.46
N ALA A 980 4.26 -12.65 5.23
CA ALA A 980 4.26 -12.08 3.89
C ALA A 980 5.51 -12.52 3.08
N VAL A 981 5.37 -12.76 1.78
CA VAL A 981 6.48 -13.19 0.89
C VAL A 981 7.67 -12.22 0.94
N LYS A 982 7.41 -10.90 0.98
CA LYS A 982 8.45 -9.87 1.15
C LYS A 982 9.17 -9.91 2.50
N ASP A 983 8.51 -10.35 3.57
CA ASP A 983 9.17 -10.61 4.86
C ASP A 983 10.04 -11.88 4.76
N ALA A 984 9.56 -12.94 4.11
CA ALA A 984 10.34 -14.15 3.90
C ALA A 984 11.59 -13.90 3.03
N VAL A 985 11.52 -13.01 2.04
CA VAL A 985 12.67 -12.50 1.27
C VAL A 985 13.69 -11.80 2.19
N ALA A 986 13.24 -10.93 3.10
CA ALA A 986 14.12 -10.28 4.07
C ALA A 986 14.73 -11.28 5.08
N LEU A 987 13.98 -12.31 5.48
CA LEU A 987 14.45 -13.38 6.36
C LEU A 987 15.57 -14.20 5.69
N MET A 988 15.40 -14.56 4.41
CA MET A 988 16.42 -15.23 3.60
C MET A 988 17.72 -14.42 3.47
N ALA A 989 17.60 -13.10 3.26
CA ALA A 989 18.75 -12.21 3.17
C ALA A 989 19.47 -12.02 4.52
N LYS A 990 18.71 -11.94 5.63
CA LYS A 990 19.24 -11.66 6.97
C LYS A 990 19.88 -12.88 7.64
N GLU A 991 19.16 -14.00 7.70
CA GLU A 991 19.56 -15.16 8.50
C GLU A 991 20.42 -16.17 7.71
N PHE A 992 20.26 -16.21 6.38
CA PHE A 992 20.94 -17.18 5.50
C PHE A 992 21.84 -16.51 4.43
N GLY A 993 21.86 -15.17 4.35
CA GLY A 993 22.70 -14.44 3.41
C GLY A 993 22.37 -14.69 1.93
N LEU A 994 21.14 -15.10 1.61
CA LEU A 994 20.69 -15.35 0.24
C LEU A 994 20.19 -14.07 -0.44
N THR A 995 20.28 -14.01 -1.77
CA THR A 995 19.64 -12.95 -2.54
C THR A 995 18.30 -13.46 -3.04
N ALA A 996 17.19 -12.80 -2.70
CA ALA A 996 15.87 -13.14 -3.21
C ALA A 996 15.13 -11.90 -3.71
N ASN A 997 14.37 -12.05 -4.80
CA ASN A 997 13.61 -10.96 -5.43
C ASN A 997 12.25 -11.47 -5.90
N THR A 998 11.21 -10.67 -5.67
CA THR A 998 9.82 -10.97 -6.03
C THR A 998 9.35 -10.05 -7.16
N THR A 999 8.86 -10.63 -8.26
CA THR A 999 8.34 -9.91 -9.43
C THR A 999 6.88 -10.30 -9.68
N HIS A 1000 6.04 -9.35 -10.08
CA HIS A 1000 4.68 -9.59 -10.58
C HIS A 1000 4.61 -9.25 -12.08
N TYR A 1001 3.79 -9.96 -12.84
CA TYR A 1001 3.66 -9.81 -14.29
C TYR A 1001 2.17 -9.69 -14.68
N ASP A 1002 1.84 -8.80 -15.61
CA ASP A 1002 0.47 -8.68 -16.11
C ASP A 1002 0.09 -9.78 -17.12
N ASP A 1003 1.06 -10.57 -17.62
CA ASP A 1003 0.82 -11.73 -18.47
C ASP A 1003 1.70 -12.96 -18.15
N SER A 1004 1.35 -14.08 -18.79
CA SER A 1004 1.96 -15.40 -18.57
C SER A 1004 3.25 -15.65 -19.38
N PRO A 1005 3.39 -15.22 -20.65
CA PRO A 1005 4.62 -15.41 -21.43
C PRO A 1005 5.89 -14.96 -20.72
N ASP A 1006 5.93 -13.74 -20.20
CA ASP A 1006 7.15 -13.20 -19.58
C ASP A 1006 7.46 -13.90 -18.25
N ALA A 1007 6.44 -14.11 -17.41
CA ALA A 1007 6.56 -14.83 -16.15
C ALA A 1007 7.04 -16.27 -16.34
N MET A 1008 6.49 -16.99 -17.33
CA MET A 1008 6.94 -18.33 -17.69
C MET A 1008 8.36 -18.34 -18.26
N GLY A 1009 8.78 -17.29 -18.95
CA GLY A 1009 10.16 -17.12 -19.43
C GLY A 1009 11.15 -17.03 -18.27
N ASP A 1010 10.87 -16.16 -17.29
CA ASP A 1010 11.72 -16.02 -16.10
C ASP A 1010 11.73 -17.29 -15.23
N LEU A 1011 10.57 -17.93 -15.03
CA LEU A 1011 10.46 -19.18 -14.29
C LEU A 1011 11.30 -20.29 -14.97
N GLN A 1012 11.15 -20.47 -16.28
CA GLN A 1012 11.92 -21.43 -17.08
C GLN A 1012 13.43 -21.14 -17.00
N ALA A 1013 13.83 -19.88 -17.17
CA ALA A 1013 15.23 -19.47 -17.13
C ALA A 1013 15.87 -19.77 -15.76
N ASN A 1014 15.21 -19.36 -14.67
CA ASN A 1014 15.73 -19.55 -13.32
C ASN A 1014 15.79 -21.02 -12.88
N LEU A 1015 14.82 -21.83 -13.29
CA LEU A 1015 14.87 -23.28 -13.10
C LEU A 1015 16.05 -23.93 -13.83
N ALA A 1016 16.36 -23.51 -15.06
CA ALA A 1016 17.54 -23.99 -15.79
C ALA A 1016 18.87 -23.49 -15.21
N TYR A 1017 18.88 -22.30 -14.60
CA TYR A 1017 20.04 -21.80 -13.84
C TYR A 1017 20.25 -22.52 -12.50
N GLY A 1018 19.31 -23.36 -12.06
CA GLY A 1018 19.37 -24.07 -10.78
C GLY A 1018 18.97 -23.20 -9.57
N ASN A 1019 18.40 -22.01 -9.81
CA ASN A 1019 17.86 -21.15 -8.76
C ASN A 1019 16.61 -21.81 -8.14
N ALA A 1020 16.24 -21.39 -6.93
CA ALA A 1020 14.94 -21.77 -6.36
C ALA A 1020 13.88 -20.72 -6.76
N THR A 1021 12.67 -21.18 -7.05
CA THR A 1021 11.56 -20.34 -7.53
C THR A 1021 10.30 -20.65 -6.74
N MET A 1022 9.85 -19.69 -5.93
CA MET A 1022 8.59 -19.75 -5.21
C MET A 1022 7.52 -18.95 -5.95
N VAL A 1023 6.26 -19.37 -5.84
CA VAL A 1023 5.11 -18.73 -6.49
C VAL A 1023 3.86 -18.78 -5.63
N THR A 1024 3.13 -17.68 -5.60
CA THR A 1024 1.82 -17.59 -4.92
C THR A 1024 0.71 -18.04 -5.86
N VAL A 1025 -0.14 -18.95 -5.39
CA VAL A 1025 -1.20 -19.59 -6.17
C VAL A 1025 -2.51 -19.64 -5.38
N SER A 1026 -3.64 -19.76 -6.08
CA SER A 1026 -4.88 -20.22 -5.44
C SER A 1026 -4.88 -21.74 -5.33
N ALA A 1027 -4.78 -22.26 -4.11
CA ALA A 1027 -4.78 -23.70 -3.80
C ALA A 1027 -6.05 -24.38 -4.29
N SER A 1028 -7.20 -23.74 -4.07
CA SER A 1028 -8.52 -24.26 -4.51
C SER A 1028 -8.59 -24.52 -6.02
N LEU A 1029 -7.93 -23.71 -6.85
CA LEU A 1029 -7.84 -23.92 -8.31
C LEU A 1029 -6.83 -25.02 -8.68
N MET A 1030 -5.77 -25.20 -7.89
CA MET A 1030 -4.71 -26.16 -8.17
C MET A 1030 -5.11 -27.59 -7.79
N TRP A 1031 -5.54 -27.82 -6.54
CA TRP A 1031 -5.78 -29.17 -6.03
C TRP A 1031 -7.03 -29.84 -6.64
N ASN A 1032 -8.06 -29.06 -7.00
CA ASN A 1032 -9.23 -29.56 -7.72
C ASN A 1032 -8.93 -30.04 -9.16
N ALA A 1033 -7.73 -29.77 -9.69
CA ALA A 1033 -7.29 -30.28 -10.98
C ALA A 1033 -6.49 -31.59 -10.90
N ILE A 1034 -6.26 -32.14 -9.70
CA ILE A 1034 -5.42 -33.31 -9.44
C ILE A 1034 -6.31 -34.53 -9.15
N PRO A 1035 -6.14 -35.68 -9.84
CA PRO A 1035 -6.86 -36.90 -9.49
C PRO A 1035 -6.39 -37.46 -8.14
N ASN A 1036 -7.33 -37.70 -7.21
CA ASN A 1036 -7.13 -38.28 -5.87
C ASN A 1036 -6.45 -37.38 -4.81
N SER A 1037 -6.43 -36.05 -5.03
CA SER A 1037 -6.29 -35.08 -3.93
C SER A 1037 -7.54 -35.12 -3.02
N SER A 1038 -7.42 -34.60 -1.80
CA SER A 1038 -8.57 -34.24 -0.97
C SER A 1038 -9.31 -33.03 -1.56
N GLU A 1039 -10.65 -33.04 -1.56
CA GLU A 1039 -11.43 -31.85 -1.95
C GLU A 1039 -11.15 -30.68 -1.01
N SER A 1040 -10.63 -29.57 -1.54
CA SER A 1040 -10.49 -28.31 -0.79
C SER A 1040 -11.86 -27.83 -0.32
N ALA A 1041 -12.09 -27.84 1.00
CA ALA A 1041 -13.34 -27.40 1.60
C ALA A 1041 -13.61 -25.88 1.46
N ASN A 1042 -12.66 -25.11 0.92
CA ASN A 1042 -12.85 -23.69 0.57
C ASN A 1042 -13.43 -23.55 -0.86
N PRO A 1043 -14.69 -23.08 -1.02
CA PRO A 1043 -15.36 -23.00 -2.33
C PRO A 1043 -15.03 -21.74 -3.14
N ASN A 1044 -14.11 -20.88 -2.67
CA ASN A 1044 -13.90 -19.55 -3.22
C ASN A 1044 -12.72 -19.50 -4.22
N TYR A 1045 -12.99 -19.89 -5.48
CA TYR A 1045 -12.04 -20.04 -6.60
C TYR A 1045 -11.29 -18.76 -7.06
N THR A 1046 -11.26 -17.70 -6.26
CA THR A 1046 -10.59 -16.42 -6.55
C THR A 1046 -9.60 -15.99 -5.47
N ASP A 1047 -9.55 -16.69 -4.34
CA ASP A 1047 -8.74 -16.26 -3.20
C ASP A 1047 -7.28 -16.67 -3.37
N LEU A 1048 -6.39 -15.79 -2.89
CA LEU A 1048 -4.95 -16.03 -2.77
C LEU A 1048 -4.67 -16.56 -1.37
N ASP A 1049 -4.35 -17.85 -1.29
CA ASP A 1049 -4.28 -18.59 -0.04
C ASP A 1049 -3.00 -19.43 0.14
N HIS A 1050 -2.13 -19.57 -0.88
CA HIS A 1050 -1.02 -20.51 -0.82
C HIS A 1050 0.27 -20.11 -1.57
N GLU A 1051 1.41 -20.52 -1.02
CA GLU A 1051 2.76 -20.31 -1.57
C GLU A 1051 3.45 -21.67 -1.74
N ILE A 1052 4.02 -21.93 -2.92
CA ILE A 1052 4.68 -23.21 -3.26
C ILE A 1052 6.01 -23.00 -3.97
N VAL A 1053 6.88 -24.02 -3.97
CA VAL A 1053 8.15 -23.99 -4.74
C VAL A 1053 7.98 -24.77 -6.04
N VAL A 1054 8.24 -24.15 -7.19
CA VAL A 1054 8.36 -24.87 -8.46
C VAL A 1054 9.76 -25.46 -8.56
N ILE A 1055 9.87 -26.73 -8.95
CA ILE A 1055 11.16 -27.42 -9.09
C ILE A 1055 11.45 -27.92 -10.51
N ALA A 1056 10.44 -28.11 -11.35
CA ALA A 1056 10.62 -28.40 -12.78
C ALA A 1056 9.42 -28.01 -13.65
N VAL A 1057 9.64 -27.83 -14.95
CA VAL A 1057 8.61 -27.61 -15.97
C VAL A 1057 8.93 -28.45 -17.21
N ASP A 1058 8.00 -29.33 -17.63
CA ASP A 1058 8.08 -30.09 -18.88
C ASP A 1058 6.99 -29.61 -19.86
N LEU A 1059 7.39 -28.84 -20.86
CA LEU A 1059 6.50 -28.28 -21.88
C LEU A 1059 6.00 -29.31 -22.92
N LYS A 1060 6.62 -30.50 -23.00
CA LYS A 1060 6.18 -31.58 -23.91
C LYS A 1060 5.10 -32.46 -23.26
N ARG A 1061 5.22 -32.71 -21.95
CA ARG A 1061 4.19 -33.36 -21.14
C ARG A 1061 3.06 -32.40 -20.77
N GLY A 1062 3.34 -31.10 -20.74
CA GLY A 1062 2.40 -30.08 -20.26
C GLY A 1062 2.24 -30.14 -18.73
N VAL A 1063 3.35 -30.36 -18.02
CA VAL A 1063 3.41 -30.62 -16.58
C VAL A 1063 4.37 -29.63 -15.90
N VAL A 1064 4.02 -29.21 -14.69
CA VAL A 1064 4.86 -28.48 -13.75
C VAL A 1064 5.03 -29.37 -12.52
N THR A 1065 6.26 -29.53 -12.04
CA THR A 1065 6.56 -30.27 -10.82
C THR A 1065 6.85 -29.29 -9.68
N VAL A 1066 6.15 -29.46 -8.56
CA VAL A 1066 6.20 -28.54 -7.41
C VAL A 1066 6.50 -29.25 -6.11
N ASN A 1067 7.01 -28.51 -5.13
CA ASN A 1067 7.00 -28.85 -3.72
C ASN A 1067 5.92 -28.00 -3.03
N ASP A 1068 4.90 -28.67 -2.51
CA ASP A 1068 3.75 -28.09 -1.78
C ASP A 1068 3.80 -28.60 -0.33
N SER A 1069 3.65 -27.71 0.66
CA SER A 1069 3.74 -28.07 2.08
C SER A 1069 2.46 -28.65 2.68
N SER A 1070 1.33 -28.51 1.98
CA SER A 1070 -0.01 -28.83 2.50
C SER A 1070 -0.77 -29.89 1.68
N ALA A 1071 -0.26 -30.28 0.51
CA ALA A 1071 -0.90 -31.29 -0.33
C ALA A 1071 -0.84 -32.70 0.31
N THR A 1072 -2.00 -33.21 0.71
CA THR A 1072 -2.22 -34.58 1.22
C THR A 1072 -3.04 -35.44 0.24
N ASN A 1073 -2.98 -36.76 0.43
CA ASN A 1073 -3.89 -37.70 -0.24
C ASN A 1073 -5.22 -37.85 0.52
N ALA A 1074 -6.18 -38.56 -0.07
CA ALA A 1074 -7.48 -38.85 0.57
C ALA A 1074 -7.42 -39.78 1.81
N GLN A 1075 -6.21 -40.03 2.36
CA GLN A 1075 -5.93 -40.71 3.62
C GLN A 1075 -5.14 -39.80 4.60
N ASP A 1076 -5.07 -38.50 4.30
CA ASP A 1076 -4.32 -37.45 5.01
C ASP A 1076 -2.80 -37.67 5.08
N GLU A 1077 -2.23 -38.51 4.21
CA GLU A 1077 -0.79 -38.70 4.09
C GLU A 1077 -0.18 -37.61 3.18
N PRO A 1078 0.97 -36.98 3.56
CA PRO A 1078 1.64 -35.98 2.73
C PRO A 1078 2.05 -36.50 1.34
N MET A 1079 1.68 -35.77 0.29
CA MET A 1079 2.04 -36.07 -1.10
C MET A 1079 2.83 -34.97 -1.81
N GLY A 1080 2.97 -33.78 -1.21
CA GLY A 1080 3.43 -32.58 -1.90
C GLY A 1080 4.89 -32.53 -2.35
N ALA A 1081 5.72 -33.56 -2.11
CA ALA A 1081 7.12 -33.60 -2.55
C ALA A 1081 7.22 -34.05 -4.01
N GLY A 1082 7.57 -33.13 -4.91
CA GLY A 1082 7.68 -33.43 -6.35
C GLY A 1082 6.34 -33.74 -7.02
N MET A 1083 5.26 -33.10 -6.57
CA MET A 1083 3.91 -33.27 -7.10
C MET A 1083 3.83 -32.79 -8.57
N GLU A 1084 3.33 -33.64 -9.48
CA GLU A 1084 3.06 -33.25 -10.88
C GLU A 1084 1.69 -32.58 -11.01
N VAL A 1085 1.66 -31.34 -11.48
CA VAL A 1085 0.46 -30.53 -11.75
C VAL A 1085 0.39 -30.23 -13.25
N SER A 1086 -0.81 -30.21 -13.84
CA SER A 1086 -0.93 -29.83 -15.26
C SER A 1086 -0.61 -28.34 -15.46
N LEU A 1087 0.12 -28.00 -16.52
CA LEU A 1087 0.52 -26.63 -16.84
C LEU A 1087 -0.69 -25.70 -17.00
N ALA A 1088 -1.83 -26.21 -17.49
CA ALA A 1088 -3.06 -25.43 -17.59
C ALA A 1088 -3.69 -25.09 -16.22
N ALA A 1089 -3.62 -26.01 -15.25
CA ALA A 1089 -4.07 -25.75 -13.88
C ALA A 1089 -3.12 -24.77 -13.17
N PHE A 1090 -1.81 -25.02 -13.25
CA PHE A 1090 -0.77 -24.14 -12.70
C PHE A 1090 -0.90 -22.70 -13.23
N LEU A 1091 -1.01 -22.50 -14.54
CA LEU A 1091 -1.19 -21.18 -15.14
C LEU A 1091 -2.53 -20.51 -14.78
N SER A 1092 -3.53 -21.29 -14.35
CA SER A 1092 -4.82 -20.76 -13.89
C SER A 1092 -4.79 -20.35 -12.43
N SER A 1093 -4.14 -21.13 -11.55
CA SER A 1093 -3.97 -20.79 -10.14
C SER A 1093 -2.94 -19.66 -9.93
N TRP A 1094 -1.81 -19.69 -10.66
CA TRP A 1094 -0.76 -18.66 -10.61
C TRP A 1094 -1.20 -17.30 -11.19
N LYS A 1095 -2.22 -17.28 -12.06
CA LYS A 1095 -2.78 -16.03 -12.56
C LYS A 1095 -3.39 -15.15 -11.45
N THR A 1096 -3.88 -15.75 -10.37
CA THR A 1096 -4.55 -15.00 -9.30
C THR A 1096 -3.62 -13.99 -8.61
N SER A 1097 -2.32 -14.28 -8.52
CA SER A 1097 -1.30 -13.42 -7.91
C SER A 1097 -0.67 -12.40 -8.86
N LYS A 1098 -1.20 -12.25 -10.09
CA LYS A 1098 -0.46 -11.65 -11.22
C LYS A 1098 0.88 -12.36 -11.47
N TYR A 1099 0.85 -13.69 -11.47
CA TYR A 1099 2.03 -14.52 -11.74
C TYR A 1099 3.22 -14.18 -10.84
N GLU A 1100 2.98 -14.01 -9.52
CA GLU A 1100 4.03 -13.64 -8.56
C GLU A 1100 5.14 -14.70 -8.57
N LEU A 1101 6.38 -14.27 -8.89
CA LEU A 1101 7.57 -15.09 -8.95
C LEU A 1101 8.61 -14.57 -7.97
N THR A 1102 8.92 -15.36 -6.94
CA THR A 1102 10.06 -15.10 -6.06
C THR A 1102 11.24 -15.99 -6.46
N VAL A 1103 12.28 -15.38 -7.03
CA VAL A 1103 13.54 -16.05 -7.38
C VAL A 1103 14.50 -15.94 -6.20
N VAL A 1104 15.11 -17.06 -5.81
CA VAL A 1104 16.10 -17.15 -4.72
C VAL A 1104 17.43 -17.69 -5.27
N ASN A 1105 18.51 -16.95 -4.99
CA ASN A 1105 19.88 -17.23 -5.41
C ASN A 1105 20.79 -17.37 -4.19
N ALA A 1106 21.78 -18.26 -4.27
CA ALA A 1106 22.96 -18.15 -3.42
C ALA A 1106 23.68 -16.83 -3.69
N SER A 1107 24.13 -16.13 -2.65
CA SER A 1107 24.83 -14.86 -2.78
C SER A 1107 26.15 -15.00 -3.58
N LEU A 1108 26.37 -14.03 -4.48
CA LEU A 1108 27.66 -13.81 -5.13
C LEU A 1108 28.57 -13.05 -4.15
N GLY A 1109 29.43 -13.80 -3.45
CA GLY A 1109 30.44 -13.27 -2.51
C GLY A 1109 31.75 -12.80 -3.15
#